data_AF-A0A813USK3-F1
#
_entry.id   AF-A0A813USK3-F1
#
_cell.length_a   1.000
_cell.length_b   1.000
_cell.length_c   1.000
_cell.angle_alpha   90.00
_cell.angle_beta   90.00
_cell.angle_gamma   90.00
#
_symmetry.space_group_name_H-M   'P 1'
#
loop_
_entity.id
_entity.type
_entity.pdbx_description
1 polymer ?
#
loop_
_entity_poly.entity_id
_entity_poly.type
_entity_poly.pdbx_seq_one_letter_code
_entity_poly.pdbx_strand_id
1 'polypeptide(L)'
;MEYSDADPSFRARFVEPKFDPNLFIQSIASQSIGSEGLVNMKRRMYLISSEAKTDLKYNAFRNHTKFIETAKQVAALESEVYQLQSLLADEKQLLSTVKESLTIEAKSDSSATLETDACQSLLRHCQSLDLVSANPDRRLIYSGKLLEVKLDPSTKVPSSSHTTQPCYGLLCTDCFVIAKSSNIRTATAYDVDQVIKLQRNSLNTSDNDAHKQYSSSSVRIINVKDDVLRNAFTIQYNTDTITMMCESAQIKKNWIELFESLFYTRMRRLSRIASFQTEQEQVFQEEFFAEDWITTTEENLTILLAERNLQQALKLILQARKYAKDFLSQHKQQSLPFVDDYIKNIQEKEQDLRRIVEKEILSMCEHGCSTNLLKHYYQRIEILKQLGYVPKACDLFFTIQFSLMKNTLKQTKIEELNVVFVENFANTFFTRLVDSYYEFVQIFKDQRSTFTKFIVWMSNEIEKLITILHNQQYIGTKNFTFSMRNIDILFTKAEEFSVKLIDVKFILEEQLEQILTQIIRSQKEFIIDSLRQRHRDEKWIPVTFQTHDRLNQLFYEFHELGIEGNTLLEPFIIEEQTSDVLQIDLAPSTLQFTKAYLTFARDLFKVYYTSINYAIVEALVELIKLHLKYYERTLKKTNDMNLKKFIMKNVEFSLNYLFRYVEELYTPKIGIATKHLTKVYGKLNKLRNLAEA
;
A
#
# COMPACT_ATOMS: atom_id res chain seq x y z
N MET A 1 42.79 15.31 -10.23
CA MET A 1 42.39 15.00 -11.61
C MET A 1 40.92 15.30 -11.70
N GLU A 2 40.55 16.28 -12.50
CA GLU A 2 39.14 16.63 -12.75
C GLU A 2 38.66 15.71 -13.88
N TYR A 3 37.68 14.85 -13.58
CA TYR A 3 37.04 14.00 -14.58
C TYR A 3 35.79 14.71 -15.09
N SER A 4 35.82 15.08 -16.38
CA SER A 4 34.76 15.82 -17.08
C SER A 4 33.38 15.15 -17.01
N ASP A 5 32.33 15.97 -17.11
CA ASP A 5 30.92 15.62 -16.82
C ASP A 5 30.22 14.72 -17.87
N ALA A 6 30.95 14.22 -18.88
CA ALA A 6 30.36 13.48 -20.00
C ALA A 6 31.15 12.21 -20.37
N ASP A 7 31.46 11.36 -19.38
CA ASP A 7 32.19 10.11 -19.60
C ASP A 7 31.25 8.88 -19.69
N PRO A 8 30.85 8.41 -20.90
CA PRO A 8 29.97 7.25 -21.06
C PRO A 8 30.59 5.94 -20.56
N SER A 9 31.92 5.87 -20.38
CA SER A 9 32.56 4.69 -19.77
C SER A 9 32.11 4.44 -18.34
N PHE A 10 31.64 5.47 -17.64
CA PHE A 10 31.21 5.36 -16.25
C PHE A 10 29.87 4.62 -16.11
N ARG A 11 28.91 4.81 -17.04
CA ARG A 11 27.64 4.06 -17.02
C ARG A 11 27.86 2.58 -17.33
N ALA A 12 28.75 2.27 -18.28
CA ALA A 12 29.03 0.90 -18.71
C ALA A 12 29.50 -0.02 -17.56
N ARG A 13 30.33 0.50 -16.64
CA ARG A 13 30.87 -0.25 -15.49
C ARG A 13 29.81 -0.84 -14.56
N PHE A 14 28.64 -0.21 -14.44
CA PHE A 14 27.54 -0.72 -13.59
C PHE A 14 26.67 -1.78 -14.28
N VAL A 15 26.85 -1.98 -15.60
CA VAL A 15 26.12 -2.96 -16.41
C VAL A 15 26.92 -4.26 -16.56
N GLU A 16 28.19 -4.28 -16.13
CA GLU A 16 29.04 -5.46 -16.16
C GLU A 16 28.55 -6.55 -15.18
N PRO A 17 28.41 -7.82 -15.61
CA PRO A 17 27.86 -8.90 -14.78
C PRO A 17 28.79 -9.36 -13.64
N LYS A 18 29.93 -8.70 -13.45
CA LYS A 18 30.90 -8.94 -12.36
C LYS A 18 31.24 -7.66 -11.57
N PHE A 19 30.35 -6.65 -11.60
CA PHE A 19 30.53 -5.45 -10.80
C PHE A 19 30.44 -5.76 -9.28
N ASP A 20 31.52 -5.53 -8.55
CA ASP A 20 31.55 -5.60 -7.08
C ASP A 20 31.44 -4.18 -6.47
N PRO A 21 30.32 -3.85 -5.79
CA PRO A 21 30.13 -2.55 -5.15
C PRO A 21 31.20 -2.23 -4.10
N ASN A 22 31.73 -3.23 -3.39
CA ASN A 22 32.65 -3.02 -2.28
C ASN A 22 34.04 -2.62 -2.77
N LEU A 23 34.56 -3.34 -3.77
CA LEU A 23 35.82 -2.99 -4.43
C LEU A 23 35.74 -1.63 -5.13
N PHE A 24 34.59 -1.31 -5.74
CA PHE A 24 34.34 0.00 -6.35
C PHE A 24 34.39 1.14 -5.32
N ILE A 25 33.67 1.02 -4.19
CA ILE A 25 33.67 2.01 -3.12
C ILE A 25 35.06 2.15 -2.49
N GLN A 26 35.77 1.05 -2.25
CA GLN A 26 37.16 1.07 -1.75
C GLN A 26 38.09 1.80 -2.72
N SER A 27 37.99 1.55 -4.03
CA SER A 27 38.80 2.23 -5.03
C SER A 27 38.59 3.75 -5.02
N ILE A 28 37.33 4.20 -4.91
CA ILE A 28 36.99 5.63 -4.84
C ILE A 28 37.49 6.24 -3.54
N ALA A 29 37.22 5.61 -2.39
CA ALA A 29 37.67 6.07 -1.08
C ALA A 29 39.20 6.19 -1.00
N SER A 30 39.95 5.32 -1.70
CA SER A 30 41.42 5.37 -1.77
C SER A 30 41.95 6.57 -2.59
N GLN A 31 41.19 7.02 -3.59
CA GLN A 31 41.57 8.11 -4.51
C GLN A 31 41.04 9.48 -4.08
N SER A 32 39.88 9.54 -3.42
CA SER A 32 39.26 10.79 -2.98
C SER A 32 39.95 11.38 -1.75
N ILE A 33 40.37 12.64 -1.83
CA ILE A 33 40.91 13.40 -0.70
C ILE A 33 39.73 13.91 0.14
N GLY A 34 39.24 13.06 1.04
CA GLY A 34 38.20 13.40 2.02
C GLY A 34 36.75 13.19 1.54
N SER A 35 35.80 13.57 2.41
CA SER A 35 34.37 13.38 2.22
C SER A 35 33.80 14.10 1.00
N GLU A 36 34.41 15.19 0.55
CA GLU A 36 33.96 15.97 -0.61
C GLU A 36 33.95 15.14 -1.90
N GLY A 37 34.96 14.30 -2.13
CA GLY A 37 34.98 13.39 -3.29
C GLY A 37 33.87 12.35 -3.25
N LEU A 38 33.62 11.76 -2.07
CA LEU A 38 32.53 10.81 -1.84
C LEU A 38 31.15 11.47 -1.93
N VAL A 39 30.99 12.70 -1.44
CA VAL A 39 29.75 13.48 -1.49
C VAL A 39 29.43 13.94 -2.91
N ASN A 40 30.43 14.40 -3.67
CA ASN A 40 30.28 14.74 -5.08
C ASN A 40 29.97 13.48 -5.92
N MET A 41 30.61 12.35 -5.61
CA MET A 41 30.28 11.07 -6.23
C MET A 41 28.86 10.57 -5.87
N LYS A 42 28.44 10.72 -4.61
CA LYS A 42 27.06 10.42 -4.16
C LYS A 42 26.04 11.31 -4.88
N ARG A 43 26.31 12.61 -5.04
CA ARG A 43 25.49 13.53 -5.85
C ARG A 43 25.43 13.09 -7.31
N ARG A 44 26.55 12.72 -7.92
CA ARG A 44 26.64 12.24 -9.31
C ARG A 44 25.89 10.91 -9.51
N MET A 45 26.00 9.96 -8.58
CA MET A 45 25.20 8.73 -8.58
C MET A 45 23.71 9.02 -8.43
N TYR A 46 23.32 9.99 -7.59
CA TYR A 46 21.92 10.39 -7.44
C TYR A 46 21.37 11.04 -8.71
N LEU A 47 22.17 11.89 -9.38
CA LEU A 47 21.83 12.50 -10.66
C LEU A 47 21.60 11.42 -11.73
N ILE A 48 22.58 10.53 -11.95
CA ILE A 48 22.49 9.44 -12.93
C ILE A 48 21.33 8.49 -12.61
N SER A 49 21.08 8.20 -11.33
CA SER A 49 19.92 7.40 -10.90
C SER A 49 18.59 8.09 -11.17
N SER A 50 18.51 9.42 -10.96
CA SER A 50 17.33 10.21 -11.28
C SER A 50 17.07 10.26 -12.79
N GLU A 51 18.13 10.40 -13.60
CA GLU A 51 18.10 10.43 -15.06
C GLU A 51 17.71 9.06 -15.63
N ALA A 52 18.34 7.98 -15.16
CA ALA A 52 17.95 6.61 -15.51
C ALA A 52 16.51 6.30 -15.08
N LYS A 53 16.02 6.87 -13.97
CA LYS A 53 14.61 6.75 -13.54
C LYS A 53 13.67 7.55 -14.42
N THR A 54 14.07 8.71 -14.95
CA THR A 54 13.27 9.45 -15.95
C THR A 54 13.29 8.76 -17.31
N ASP A 55 14.42 8.20 -17.73
CA ASP A 55 14.56 7.44 -18.97
C ASP A 55 13.78 6.12 -18.92
N LEU A 56 13.84 5.40 -17.80
CA LEU A 56 13.00 4.21 -17.58
C LEU A 56 11.52 4.59 -17.58
N LYS A 57 11.11 5.69 -16.94
CA LYS A 57 9.73 6.19 -17.03
C LYS A 57 9.36 6.53 -18.47
N TYR A 58 10.18 7.28 -19.19
CA TYR A 58 9.90 7.70 -20.56
C TYR A 58 9.82 6.50 -21.51
N ASN A 59 10.75 5.57 -21.43
CA ASN A 59 10.73 4.33 -22.23
C ASN A 59 9.57 3.41 -21.84
N ALA A 60 9.25 3.30 -20.54
CA ALA A 60 8.07 2.58 -20.08
C ALA A 60 6.80 3.23 -20.64
N PHE A 61 6.58 4.53 -20.47
CA PHE A 61 5.41 5.26 -21.00
C PHE A 61 5.31 5.18 -22.54
N ARG A 62 6.41 5.38 -23.27
CA ARG A 62 6.46 5.31 -24.73
C ARG A 62 6.09 3.92 -25.27
N ASN A 63 6.52 2.87 -24.56
CA ASN A 63 6.20 1.49 -24.94
C ASN A 63 4.95 0.96 -24.22
N HIS A 64 4.38 1.66 -23.24
CA HIS A 64 3.27 1.22 -22.41
C HIS A 64 2.03 0.91 -23.23
N THR A 65 1.68 1.78 -24.20
CA THR A 65 0.57 1.56 -25.12
C THR A 65 0.78 0.27 -25.90
N LYS A 66 1.99 0.04 -26.43
CA LYS A 66 2.33 -1.20 -27.14
C LYS A 66 2.27 -2.42 -26.23
N PHE A 67 2.79 -2.34 -25.00
CA PHE A 67 2.73 -3.44 -24.04
C PHE A 67 1.29 -3.77 -23.61
N ILE A 68 0.44 -2.77 -23.35
CA ILE A 68 -0.99 -2.97 -23.09
C ILE A 68 -1.66 -3.59 -24.30
N GLU A 69 -1.40 -3.08 -25.50
CA GLU A 69 -2.03 -3.55 -26.73
C GLU A 69 -1.63 -5.00 -27.03
N THR A 70 -0.34 -5.36 -26.90
CA THR A 70 0.11 -6.75 -27.00
C THR A 70 -0.47 -7.62 -25.89
N ALA A 71 -0.57 -7.13 -24.64
CA ALA A 71 -1.15 -7.90 -23.54
C ALA A 71 -2.67 -8.13 -23.72
N LYS A 72 -3.39 -7.13 -24.25
CA LYS A 72 -4.80 -7.25 -24.60
C LYS A 72 -5.01 -8.19 -25.78
N GLN A 73 -4.16 -8.12 -26.81
CA GLN A 73 -4.19 -9.06 -27.94
C GLN A 73 -3.91 -10.49 -27.46
N VAL A 74 -2.89 -10.70 -26.63
CA VAL A 74 -2.58 -12.02 -26.04
C VAL A 74 -3.74 -12.53 -25.18
N ALA A 75 -4.35 -11.69 -24.33
CA ALA A 75 -5.49 -12.09 -23.49
C ALA A 75 -6.77 -12.37 -24.31
N ALA A 76 -7.00 -11.63 -25.40
CA ALA A 76 -8.10 -11.91 -26.33
C ALA A 76 -7.88 -13.23 -27.06
N LEU A 77 -6.66 -13.48 -27.53
CA LEU A 77 -6.27 -14.72 -28.23
C LEU A 77 -6.31 -15.92 -27.27
N GLU A 78 -5.93 -15.75 -26.01
CA GLU A 78 -6.10 -16.75 -24.95
C GLU A 78 -7.60 -17.06 -24.71
N SER A 79 -8.46 -16.03 -24.65
CA SER A 79 -9.92 -16.21 -24.54
C SER A 79 -10.53 -16.94 -25.75
N GLU A 80 -10.09 -16.61 -26.97
CA GLU A 80 -10.50 -17.30 -28.20
C GLU A 80 -10.05 -18.77 -28.21
N VAL A 81 -8.83 -19.06 -27.74
CA VAL A 81 -8.34 -20.44 -27.58
C VAL A 81 -9.18 -21.22 -26.55
N TYR A 82 -9.54 -20.62 -25.42
CA TYR A 82 -10.46 -21.25 -24.46
C TYR A 82 -11.87 -21.46 -25.02
N GLN A 83 -12.40 -20.51 -25.80
CA GLN A 83 -13.71 -20.68 -26.47
C GLN A 83 -13.68 -21.80 -27.50
N LEU A 84 -12.63 -21.90 -28.33
CA LEU A 84 -12.45 -23.02 -29.26
C LEU A 84 -12.30 -24.35 -28.53
N GLN A 85 -11.58 -24.37 -27.40
CA GLN A 85 -11.44 -25.58 -26.57
C GLN A 85 -12.78 -26.00 -25.95
N SER A 86 -13.66 -25.06 -25.59
CA SER A 86 -15.03 -25.34 -25.14
C SER A 86 -15.90 -25.86 -26.28
N LEU A 87 -15.91 -25.19 -27.43
CA LEU A 87 -16.72 -25.60 -28.59
C LEU A 87 -16.33 -27.00 -29.10
N LEU A 88 -15.04 -27.35 -29.09
CA LEU A 88 -14.57 -28.70 -29.42
C LEU A 88 -14.94 -29.74 -28.34
N ALA A 89 -15.11 -29.34 -27.08
CA ALA A 89 -15.65 -30.20 -26.04
C ALA A 89 -17.17 -30.41 -26.20
N ASP A 90 -17.91 -29.35 -26.55
CA ASP A 90 -19.35 -29.38 -26.79
C ASP A 90 -19.70 -30.17 -28.06
N GLU A 91 -18.95 -30.03 -29.17
CA GLU A 91 -19.11 -30.88 -30.35
C GLU A 91 -18.81 -32.35 -30.02
N LYS A 92 -17.75 -32.63 -29.25
CA LYS A 92 -17.42 -33.98 -28.80
C LYS A 92 -18.54 -34.56 -27.92
N GLN A 93 -19.17 -33.75 -27.09
CA GLN A 93 -20.32 -34.15 -26.27
C GLN A 93 -21.56 -34.39 -27.14
N LEU A 94 -21.93 -33.47 -28.03
CA LEU A 94 -23.05 -33.63 -28.96
C LEU A 94 -22.89 -34.85 -29.87
N LEU A 95 -21.69 -35.11 -30.40
CA LEU A 95 -21.40 -36.32 -31.17
C LEU A 95 -21.53 -37.59 -30.32
N SER A 96 -21.22 -37.54 -29.02
CA SER A 96 -21.50 -38.66 -28.11
C SER A 96 -23.01 -38.83 -27.82
N THR A 97 -23.75 -37.73 -27.63
CA THR A 97 -25.20 -37.79 -27.37
C THR A 97 -25.99 -38.24 -28.60
N VAL A 98 -25.68 -37.75 -29.81
CA VAL A 98 -26.33 -38.19 -31.05
C VAL A 98 -26.04 -39.67 -31.32
N LYS A 99 -24.82 -40.14 -31.02
CA LYS A 99 -24.46 -41.56 -31.07
C LYS A 99 -25.28 -42.43 -30.10
N GLU A 100 -25.72 -41.88 -28.96
CA GLU A 100 -26.61 -42.54 -28.01
C GLU A 100 -28.08 -42.43 -28.41
N SER A 101 -28.57 -41.28 -28.88
CA SER A 101 -29.97 -41.08 -29.32
C SER A 101 -30.35 -41.96 -30.51
N LEU A 102 -29.44 -42.13 -31.49
CA LEU A 102 -29.64 -43.05 -32.62
C LEU A 102 -29.73 -44.53 -32.18
N THR A 103 -29.26 -44.88 -30.98
CA THR A 103 -29.46 -46.22 -30.40
C THR A 103 -30.78 -46.37 -29.63
N ILE A 104 -31.55 -45.28 -29.45
CA ILE A 104 -32.82 -45.25 -28.69
C ILE A 104 -34.04 -45.25 -29.64
N GLU A 105 -34.00 -44.51 -30.76
CA GLU A 105 -35.14 -44.42 -31.71
C GLU A 105 -35.47 -45.74 -32.43
N ALA A 106 -34.66 -46.79 -32.28
CA ALA A 106 -34.99 -48.14 -32.74
C ALA A 106 -36.07 -48.86 -31.89
N LYS A 107 -36.68 -48.22 -30.88
CA LYS A 107 -37.63 -48.84 -29.93
C LYS A 107 -38.71 -47.89 -29.35
N SER A 108 -39.77 -47.53 -30.10
CA SER A 108 -41.20 -47.49 -29.65
C SER A 108 -42.15 -46.73 -30.61
N ASP A 109 -43.44 -47.13 -30.66
CA ASP A 109 -44.45 -46.74 -31.67
C ASP A 109 -45.65 -45.90 -31.12
N SER A 110 -46.40 -45.27 -32.05
CA SER A 110 -47.88 -45.04 -32.09
C SER A 110 -48.60 -43.71 -31.66
N SER A 111 -49.00 -42.91 -32.68
CA SER A 111 -50.31 -42.25 -32.99
C SER A 111 -51.25 -41.48 -31.99
N ALA A 112 -51.48 -40.18 -32.27
CA ALA A 112 -52.76 -39.49 -32.68
C ALA A 112 -54.11 -39.61 -31.87
N THR A 113 -55.17 -38.75 -31.90
CA THR A 113 -55.54 -37.35 -32.33
C THR A 113 -57.02 -37.02 -31.88
N LEU A 114 -57.55 -35.77 -32.06
CA LEU A 114 -58.97 -35.37 -32.41
C LEU A 114 -59.69 -34.29 -31.53
N GLU A 115 -59.79 -33.03 -31.98
CA GLU A 115 -60.90 -32.09 -31.62
C GLU A 115 -61.04 -30.84 -32.54
N THR A 116 -60.36 -30.78 -33.68
CA THR A 116 -60.10 -29.55 -34.47
C THR A 116 -61.11 -29.20 -35.56
N ASP A 117 -62.15 -30.00 -35.76
CA ASP A 117 -62.65 -30.20 -37.13
C ASP A 117 -63.85 -29.31 -37.52
N ALA A 118 -64.63 -28.80 -36.57
CA ALA A 118 -65.77 -27.93 -36.87
C ALA A 118 -65.34 -26.60 -37.53
N CYS A 119 -64.27 -25.98 -37.02
CA CYS A 119 -63.74 -24.71 -37.54
C CYS A 119 -63.05 -24.86 -38.91
N GLN A 120 -62.59 -26.05 -39.29
CA GLN A 120 -62.01 -26.29 -40.62
C GLN A 120 -63.06 -26.28 -41.74
N SER A 121 -64.34 -26.53 -41.43
CA SER A 121 -65.42 -26.62 -42.44
C SER A 121 -65.69 -25.28 -43.17
N LEU A 122 -65.62 -24.16 -42.45
CA LEU A 122 -65.75 -22.80 -43.02
C LEU A 122 -64.51 -22.38 -43.80
N LEU A 123 -63.33 -22.86 -43.39
CA LEU A 123 -62.06 -22.61 -44.09
C LEU A 123 -62.07 -23.19 -45.52
N ARG A 124 -62.80 -24.29 -45.74
CA ARG A 124 -62.91 -24.97 -47.05
C ARG A 124 -63.81 -24.26 -48.06
N HIS A 125 -64.57 -23.23 -47.67
CA HIS A 125 -65.49 -22.50 -48.56
C HIS A 125 -64.95 -21.15 -49.06
N CYS A 126 -63.76 -20.73 -48.63
CA CYS A 126 -63.08 -19.56 -49.21
C CYS A 126 -62.16 -20.03 -50.37
N GLN A 127 -62.61 -19.86 -51.61
CA GLN A 127 -61.95 -20.43 -52.81
C GLN A 127 -60.63 -19.76 -53.24
N SER A 128 -59.97 -18.96 -52.39
CA SER A 128 -58.71 -18.28 -52.71
C SER A 128 -57.72 -18.23 -51.52
N LEU A 129 -57.39 -19.40 -50.95
CA LEU A 129 -56.42 -19.53 -49.84
C LEU A 129 -55.33 -20.61 -50.04
N ASP A 130 -54.45 -20.42 -51.02
CA ASP A 130 -53.09 -21.03 -51.04
C ASP A 130 -52.21 -20.60 -49.84
N LEU A 131 -52.74 -19.73 -48.97
CA LEU A 131 -52.10 -19.25 -47.76
C LEU A 131 -52.33 -20.16 -46.53
N VAL A 132 -53.21 -21.17 -46.61
CA VAL A 132 -53.43 -22.13 -45.51
C VAL A 132 -52.56 -23.39 -45.68
N SER A 133 -52.33 -23.83 -46.92
CA SER A 133 -51.44 -24.97 -47.21
C SER A 133 -49.98 -24.73 -46.82
N ALA A 134 -49.57 -23.46 -46.70
CA ALA A 134 -48.18 -23.08 -46.43
C ALA A 134 -47.72 -23.21 -44.96
N ASN A 135 -48.62 -23.19 -43.97
CA ASN A 135 -48.25 -23.18 -42.53
C ASN A 135 -49.23 -24.04 -41.68
N PRO A 136 -48.82 -25.22 -41.17
CA PRO A 136 -49.72 -26.11 -40.41
C PRO A 136 -50.14 -25.58 -39.02
N ASP A 137 -49.41 -24.63 -38.44
CA ASP A 137 -49.72 -24.04 -37.12
C ASP A 137 -50.77 -22.92 -37.15
N ARG A 138 -51.26 -22.52 -38.33
CA ARG A 138 -52.20 -21.40 -38.47
C ARG A 138 -53.62 -21.81 -38.08
N ARG A 139 -54.05 -21.43 -36.86
CA ARG A 139 -55.43 -21.64 -36.39
C ARG A 139 -56.25 -20.36 -36.51
N LEU A 140 -57.50 -20.49 -36.98
CA LEU A 140 -58.50 -19.44 -36.95
C LEU A 140 -58.98 -19.24 -35.50
N ILE A 141 -58.98 -18.00 -35.03
CA ILE A 141 -59.37 -17.61 -33.67
C ILE A 141 -60.75 -16.95 -33.67
N TYR A 142 -61.00 -16.04 -34.63
CA TYR A 142 -62.26 -15.32 -34.73
C TYR A 142 -62.56 -14.88 -36.16
N SER A 143 -63.85 -14.74 -36.50
CA SER A 143 -64.30 -14.36 -37.83
C SER A 143 -65.60 -13.55 -37.76
N GLY A 144 -65.71 -12.46 -38.53
CA GLY A 144 -66.91 -11.61 -38.49
C GLY A 144 -67.00 -10.58 -39.62
N LYS A 145 -68.21 -10.06 -39.85
CA LYS A 145 -68.48 -8.99 -40.83
C LYS A 145 -68.02 -7.64 -40.28
N LEU A 146 -67.42 -6.84 -41.17
CA LEU A 146 -66.89 -5.50 -40.88
C LEU A 146 -67.18 -4.57 -42.07
N LEU A 147 -67.16 -3.26 -41.83
CA LEU A 147 -67.32 -2.23 -42.87
C LEU A 147 -66.04 -1.42 -42.98
N GLU A 148 -65.35 -1.51 -44.13
CA GLU A 148 -64.16 -0.71 -44.39
C GLU A 148 -64.56 0.71 -44.76
N VAL A 149 -63.94 1.72 -44.14
CA VAL A 149 -64.15 3.14 -44.41
C VAL A 149 -62.93 3.71 -45.12
N LYS A 150 -63.09 4.07 -46.40
CA LYS A 150 -62.06 4.83 -47.13
C LYS A 150 -62.11 6.30 -46.70
N LEU A 151 -60.96 6.82 -46.28
CA LEU A 151 -60.77 8.21 -45.87
C LEU A 151 -59.77 8.86 -46.83
N ASP A 152 -60.07 10.05 -47.33
CA ASP A 152 -59.16 10.79 -48.21
C ASP A 152 -57.89 11.20 -47.44
N PRO A 153 -56.68 10.88 -47.93
CA PRO A 153 -55.45 10.98 -47.14
C PRO A 153 -54.98 12.43 -46.87
N SER A 154 -55.57 13.45 -47.50
CA SER A 154 -55.13 14.84 -47.44
C SER A 154 -55.88 15.73 -46.42
N THR A 155 -57.05 15.33 -45.93
CA THR A 155 -57.91 16.23 -45.11
C THR A 155 -58.22 15.75 -43.70
N LYS A 156 -58.13 14.44 -43.40
CA LYS A 156 -58.45 13.85 -42.07
C LYS A 156 -59.80 14.30 -41.47
N VAL A 157 -60.74 14.69 -42.32
CA VAL A 157 -62.15 14.96 -42.01
C VAL A 157 -62.96 14.18 -43.03
N PRO A 158 -63.98 13.41 -42.64
CA PRO A 158 -64.73 12.60 -43.58
C PRO A 158 -65.52 13.44 -44.57
N SER A 159 -65.27 13.21 -45.86
CA SER A 159 -66.08 13.69 -46.98
C SER A 159 -67.54 13.26 -46.80
N SER A 160 -68.51 14.13 -47.11
CA SER A 160 -69.93 14.01 -46.75
C SER A 160 -70.73 12.87 -47.40
N SER A 161 -70.06 11.91 -48.02
CA SER A 161 -70.60 10.62 -48.47
C SER A 161 -69.60 9.50 -48.18
N HIS A 162 -69.65 8.96 -46.95
CA HIS A 162 -68.85 7.77 -46.59
C HIS A 162 -69.19 6.59 -47.50
N THR A 163 -68.29 6.24 -48.42
CA THR A 163 -68.39 5.00 -49.20
C THR A 163 -67.84 3.83 -48.38
N THR A 164 -68.71 3.27 -47.54
CA THR A 164 -68.39 2.07 -46.76
C THR A 164 -68.49 0.82 -47.63
N GLN A 165 -67.51 -0.08 -47.53
CA GLN A 165 -67.50 -1.35 -48.27
C GLN A 165 -67.63 -2.53 -47.30
N PRO A 166 -68.59 -3.47 -47.51
CA PRO A 166 -68.72 -4.65 -46.67
C PRO A 166 -67.56 -5.62 -46.91
N CYS A 167 -66.89 -6.00 -45.83
CA CYS A 167 -65.79 -6.95 -45.82
C CYS A 167 -65.97 -7.98 -44.70
N TYR A 168 -65.17 -9.05 -44.74
CA TYR A 168 -65.16 -10.12 -43.76
C TYR A 168 -63.76 -10.24 -43.16
N GLY A 169 -63.65 -10.06 -41.85
CA GLY A 169 -62.40 -10.17 -41.11
C GLY A 169 -62.20 -11.57 -40.56
N LEU A 170 -61.02 -12.15 -40.79
CA LEU A 170 -60.59 -13.47 -40.33
C LEU A 170 -59.30 -13.31 -39.51
N LEU A 171 -59.37 -13.58 -38.21
CA LEU A 171 -58.25 -13.47 -37.27
C LEU A 171 -57.61 -14.83 -37.02
N CYS A 172 -56.36 -14.98 -37.43
CA CYS A 172 -55.54 -16.16 -37.16
C CYS A 172 -54.45 -15.86 -36.13
N THR A 173 -53.78 -16.91 -35.66
CA THR A 173 -52.66 -16.86 -34.69
C THR A 173 -51.47 -15.97 -35.10
N ASP A 174 -51.25 -15.77 -36.40
CA ASP A 174 -50.08 -15.06 -36.95
C ASP A 174 -50.42 -13.98 -37.99
N CYS A 175 -51.67 -13.91 -38.47
CA CYS A 175 -52.13 -12.91 -39.44
C CYS A 175 -53.61 -12.54 -39.25
N PHE A 176 -53.97 -11.34 -39.69
CA PHE A 176 -55.35 -10.90 -39.88
C PHE A 176 -55.64 -10.75 -41.37
N VAL A 177 -56.71 -11.38 -41.85
CA VAL A 177 -57.08 -11.42 -43.27
C VAL A 177 -58.40 -10.66 -43.45
N ILE A 178 -58.44 -9.79 -44.46
CA ILE A 178 -59.63 -9.05 -44.89
C ILE A 178 -60.04 -9.63 -46.25
N ALA A 179 -61.28 -10.09 -46.33
CA ALA A 179 -61.86 -10.64 -47.56
C ALA A 179 -63.08 -9.82 -48.01
N LYS A 180 -63.30 -9.72 -49.32
CA LYS A 180 -64.41 -8.97 -49.93
C LYS A 180 -65.24 -9.89 -50.81
N SER A 181 -66.55 -9.67 -50.88
CA SER A 181 -67.44 -10.47 -51.72
C SER A 181 -67.22 -10.10 -53.19
N SER A 182 -66.71 -11.05 -53.99
CA SER A 182 -66.44 -10.82 -55.42
C SER A 182 -67.68 -11.02 -56.32
N ASN A 183 -68.79 -11.50 -55.77
CA ASN A 183 -70.03 -11.70 -56.53
C ASN A 183 -71.28 -11.14 -55.81
N ILE A 184 -71.76 -9.98 -56.29
CA ILE A 184 -72.78 -9.13 -55.65
C ILE A 184 -74.17 -9.79 -55.61
N ARG A 185 -74.45 -10.82 -56.43
CA ARG A 185 -75.81 -11.39 -56.56
C ARG A 185 -76.12 -12.61 -55.69
N THR A 186 -75.11 -13.32 -55.14
CA THR A 186 -75.34 -14.56 -54.37
C THR A 186 -74.55 -14.67 -53.06
N ALA A 187 -73.59 -13.78 -52.79
CA ALA A 187 -72.89 -13.68 -51.48
C ALA A 187 -72.30 -15.00 -50.92
N THR A 188 -71.87 -15.90 -51.81
CA THR A 188 -71.36 -17.25 -51.49
C THR A 188 -69.88 -17.46 -51.81
N ALA A 189 -69.18 -16.44 -52.32
CA ALA A 189 -67.74 -16.45 -52.53
C ALA A 189 -67.12 -15.15 -52.02
N TYR A 190 -66.03 -15.28 -51.26
CA TYR A 190 -65.23 -14.17 -50.76
C TYR A 190 -63.81 -14.33 -51.30
N ASP A 191 -63.27 -13.26 -51.90
CA ASP A 191 -61.87 -13.19 -52.28
C ASP A 191 -61.05 -12.45 -51.24
N VAL A 192 -59.82 -12.91 -51.02
CA VAL A 192 -58.87 -12.29 -50.11
C VAL A 192 -58.39 -10.97 -50.69
N ASP A 193 -58.73 -9.87 -50.02
CA ASP A 193 -58.35 -8.52 -50.43
C ASP A 193 -57.00 -8.12 -49.82
N GLN A 194 -56.80 -8.39 -48.52
CA GLN A 194 -55.55 -8.07 -47.82
C GLN A 194 -55.18 -9.10 -46.73
N VAL A 195 -53.88 -9.31 -46.51
CA VAL A 195 -53.32 -10.19 -45.47
C VAL A 195 -52.29 -9.41 -44.65
N ILE A 196 -52.65 -9.04 -43.43
CA ILE A 196 -51.80 -8.33 -42.48
C ILE A 196 -51.06 -9.35 -41.60
N LYS A 197 -49.75 -9.51 -41.79
CA LYS A 197 -48.91 -10.36 -40.93
C LYS A 197 -48.69 -9.67 -39.57
N LEU A 198 -48.90 -10.40 -38.47
CA LEU A 198 -48.78 -9.91 -37.10
C LEU A 198 -47.41 -10.25 -36.47
N GLN A 199 -46.38 -10.43 -37.30
CA GLN A 199 -45.01 -10.79 -36.88
C GLN A 199 -44.07 -9.58 -36.91
N ARG A 200 -43.28 -9.42 -35.84
CA ARG A 200 -41.93 -8.81 -35.93
C ARG A 200 -40.95 -9.96 -36.13
N ASN A 201 -40.25 -9.98 -37.25
CA ASN A 201 -39.25 -11.03 -37.47
C ASN A 201 -37.97 -10.75 -36.67
N SER A 202 -37.53 -11.81 -36.00
CA SER A 202 -36.12 -12.04 -35.69
C SER A 202 -35.28 -11.88 -36.95
N LEU A 203 -34.08 -11.30 -36.83
CA LEU A 203 -33.07 -11.37 -37.87
C LEU A 203 -31.81 -12.00 -37.29
N ASN A 204 -31.56 -13.24 -37.68
CA ASN A 204 -30.24 -13.84 -37.58
C ASN A 204 -29.51 -13.63 -38.93
N THR A 205 -28.25 -13.19 -38.80
CA THR A 205 -27.07 -13.55 -39.61
C THR A 205 -26.96 -13.16 -41.10
N SER A 206 -25.84 -12.48 -41.35
CA SER A 206 -24.90 -12.56 -42.50
C SER A 206 -25.31 -12.05 -43.89
N ASP A 207 -24.38 -11.31 -44.48
CA ASP A 207 -24.42 -10.74 -45.83
C ASP A 207 -24.49 -11.78 -46.95
N ASN A 208 -25.28 -11.49 -47.99
CA ASN A 208 -24.73 -11.01 -49.27
C ASN A 208 -25.84 -10.48 -50.20
N ASP A 209 -25.42 -9.75 -51.23
CA ASP A 209 -26.21 -9.20 -52.34
C ASP A 209 -27.25 -8.09 -52.03
N ALA A 210 -26.70 -6.88 -51.95
CA ALA A 210 -27.13 -5.66 -52.65
C ALA A 210 -28.63 -5.42 -52.95
N HIS A 211 -29.11 -4.27 -52.46
CA HIS A 211 -30.36 -3.59 -52.87
C HIS A 211 -31.70 -4.30 -52.55
N LYS A 212 -32.14 -4.15 -51.29
CA LYS A 212 -33.50 -3.66 -50.98
C LYS A 212 -33.61 -3.15 -49.55
N GLN A 213 -34.13 -1.93 -49.40
CA GLN A 213 -34.66 -1.44 -48.12
C GLN A 213 -35.91 -2.26 -47.75
N TYR A 214 -35.92 -2.89 -46.57
CA TYR A 214 -37.14 -3.51 -46.05
C TYR A 214 -37.51 -2.92 -44.69
N SER A 215 -38.56 -2.11 -44.71
CA SER A 215 -39.12 -1.41 -43.55
C SER A 215 -39.67 -2.40 -42.51
N SER A 216 -39.25 -2.23 -41.25
CA SER A 216 -39.80 -2.94 -40.09
C SER A 216 -41.32 -2.80 -40.01
N SER A 217 -42.05 -3.91 -40.13
CA SER A 217 -43.52 -3.92 -40.02
C SER A 217 -44.00 -4.05 -38.58
N SER A 218 -44.34 -2.93 -37.94
CA SER A 218 -45.07 -2.92 -36.66
C SER A 218 -46.53 -2.58 -36.87
N VAL A 219 -47.43 -3.53 -36.57
CA VAL A 219 -48.88 -3.30 -36.54
C VAL A 219 -49.27 -2.66 -35.20
N ARG A 220 -50.09 -1.61 -35.24
CA ARG A 220 -50.74 -0.98 -34.08
C ARG A 220 -52.24 -0.91 -34.31
N ILE A 221 -53.01 -1.03 -33.23
CA ILE A 221 -54.47 -0.93 -33.26
C ILE A 221 -54.87 0.22 -32.37
N ILE A 222 -55.71 1.11 -32.89
CA ILE A 222 -56.10 2.37 -32.27
C ILE A 222 -57.63 2.39 -32.15
N ASN A 223 -58.12 2.62 -30.93
CA ASN A 223 -59.54 2.70 -30.64
C ASN A 223 -60.05 4.12 -30.94
N VAL A 224 -60.75 4.30 -32.07
CA VAL A 224 -61.36 5.59 -32.46
C VAL A 224 -62.55 5.89 -31.56
N LYS A 225 -62.60 7.10 -30.99
CA LYS A 225 -63.66 7.55 -30.07
C LYS A 225 -64.52 8.70 -30.61
N ASP A 226 -64.31 9.12 -31.86
CA ASP A 226 -65.02 10.26 -32.47
C ASP A 226 -66.51 9.95 -32.70
N ASP A 227 -67.37 10.94 -32.39
CA ASP A 227 -68.82 10.85 -32.58
C ASP A 227 -69.24 10.62 -34.05
N VAL A 228 -68.39 11.01 -35.01
CA VAL A 228 -68.66 10.85 -36.45
C VAL A 228 -68.45 9.41 -36.95
N LEU A 229 -67.56 8.64 -36.31
CA LEU A 229 -67.24 7.26 -36.68
C LEU A 229 -67.58 6.29 -35.55
N ARG A 230 -68.88 6.24 -35.22
CA ARG A 230 -69.40 5.37 -34.17
C ARG A 230 -69.03 3.90 -34.42
N ASN A 231 -68.59 3.23 -33.36
CA ASN A 231 -68.15 1.83 -33.39
C ASN A 231 -66.98 1.49 -34.35
N ALA A 232 -66.12 2.47 -34.69
CA ALA A 232 -64.92 2.24 -35.51
C ALA A 232 -63.64 1.93 -34.71
N PHE A 233 -62.71 1.17 -35.30
CA PHE A 233 -61.31 1.06 -34.85
C PHE A 233 -60.37 1.13 -36.05
N THR A 234 -59.13 1.59 -35.83
CA THR A 234 -58.11 1.74 -36.88
C THR A 234 -56.97 0.76 -36.68
N ILE A 235 -56.56 0.11 -37.77
CA ILE A 235 -55.33 -0.69 -37.84
C ILE A 235 -54.31 0.13 -38.63
N GLN A 236 -53.18 0.44 -38.00
CA GLN A 236 -52.02 1.03 -38.66
C GLN A 236 -50.97 -0.05 -38.86
N TYR A 237 -50.58 -0.33 -40.11
CA TYR A 237 -49.46 -1.21 -40.42
C TYR A 237 -48.55 -0.51 -41.42
N ASN A 238 -47.25 -0.46 -41.11
CA ASN A 238 -46.24 0.23 -41.91
C ASN A 238 -46.61 1.71 -42.13
N THR A 239 -46.97 2.08 -43.36
CA THR A 239 -47.41 3.41 -43.80
C THR A 239 -48.94 3.55 -43.90
N ASP A 240 -49.66 2.43 -43.87
CA ASP A 240 -51.06 2.36 -44.25
C ASP A 240 -51.95 2.34 -43.00
N THR A 241 -53.09 3.03 -43.09
CA THR A 241 -54.09 3.13 -42.02
C THR A 241 -55.46 2.74 -42.53
N ILE A 242 -56.01 1.63 -42.02
CA ILE A 242 -57.34 1.13 -42.39
C ILE A 242 -58.30 1.36 -41.23
N THR A 243 -59.44 1.98 -41.53
CA THR A 243 -60.52 2.23 -40.56
C THR A 243 -61.65 1.23 -40.78
N MET A 244 -62.00 0.48 -39.74
CA MET A 244 -63.03 -0.56 -39.77
C MET A 244 -64.16 -0.20 -38.82
N MET A 245 -65.39 -0.18 -39.32
CA MET A 245 -66.63 0.00 -38.53
C MET A 245 -67.27 -1.35 -38.19
N CYS A 246 -67.72 -1.48 -36.94
CA CYS A 246 -68.48 -2.63 -36.44
C CYS A 246 -69.97 -2.29 -36.31
N GLU A 247 -70.84 -3.28 -36.55
CA GLU A 247 -72.29 -3.15 -36.40
C GLU A 247 -72.71 -2.77 -34.96
N SER A 248 -71.95 -3.19 -33.95
CA SER A 248 -72.22 -2.93 -32.53
C SER A 248 -70.96 -2.60 -31.75
N ALA A 249 -71.11 -1.77 -30.70
CA ALA A 249 -70.05 -1.45 -29.75
C ALA A 249 -69.50 -2.71 -29.04
N GLN A 250 -70.35 -3.71 -28.81
CA GLN A 250 -69.94 -4.98 -28.19
C GLN A 250 -69.04 -5.81 -29.12
N ILE A 251 -69.32 -5.79 -30.42
CA ILE A 251 -68.50 -6.46 -31.45
C ILE A 251 -67.13 -5.75 -31.56
N LYS A 252 -67.12 -4.41 -31.58
CA LYS A 252 -65.88 -3.62 -31.53
C LYS A 252 -65.04 -3.95 -30.28
N LYS A 253 -65.67 -4.02 -29.11
CA LYS A 253 -65.00 -4.37 -27.86
C LYS A 253 -64.37 -5.76 -27.94
N ASN A 254 -65.13 -6.76 -28.38
CA ASN A 254 -64.62 -8.13 -28.56
C ASN A 254 -63.44 -8.21 -29.55
N TRP A 255 -63.50 -7.50 -30.68
CA TRP A 255 -62.37 -7.42 -31.62
C TRP A 255 -61.11 -6.85 -30.96
N ILE A 256 -61.22 -5.72 -30.26
CA ILE A 256 -60.09 -5.09 -29.57
C ILE A 256 -59.54 -6.01 -28.47
N GLU A 257 -60.39 -6.59 -27.63
CA GLU A 257 -59.99 -7.52 -26.57
C GLU A 257 -59.29 -8.77 -27.13
N LEU A 258 -59.75 -9.32 -28.27
CA LEU A 258 -59.11 -10.46 -28.93
C LEU A 258 -57.73 -10.10 -29.49
N PHE A 259 -57.60 -8.94 -30.15
CA PHE A 259 -56.30 -8.46 -30.63
C PHE A 259 -55.33 -8.18 -29.46
N GLU A 260 -55.79 -7.49 -28.41
CA GLU A 260 -55.01 -7.28 -27.18
C GLU A 260 -54.62 -8.62 -26.56
N SER A 261 -55.53 -9.60 -26.48
CA SER A 261 -55.22 -10.93 -25.93
C SER A 261 -54.13 -11.67 -26.72
N LEU A 262 -54.01 -11.44 -28.04
CA LEU A 262 -52.95 -12.04 -28.86
C LEU A 262 -51.60 -11.38 -28.62
N PHE A 263 -51.56 -10.05 -28.46
CA PHE A 263 -50.34 -9.35 -28.05
C PHE A 263 -49.95 -9.71 -26.60
N TYR A 264 -50.91 -9.74 -25.68
CA TYR A 264 -50.72 -10.10 -24.27
C TYR A 264 -50.33 -11.57 -24.06
N THR A 265 -50.90 -12.52 -24.79
CA THR A 265 -50.55 -13.95 -24.64
C THR A 265 -49.13 -14.23 -25.14
N ARG A 266 -48.63 -13.46 -26.12
CA ARG A 266 -47.21 -13.44 -26.49
C ARG A 266 -46.33 -12.79 -25.41
N MET A 267 -46.75 -11.69 -24.79
CA MET A 267 -46.05 -11.15 -23.60
C MET A 267 -46.07 -12.13 -22.41
N ARG A 268 -47.14 -12.92 -22.24
CA ARG A 268 -47.29 -13.89 -21.14
C ARG A 268 -46.37 -15.12 -21.28
N ARG A 269 -45.83 -15.39 -22.48
CA ARG A 269 -44.73 -16.35 -22.65
C ARG A 269 -43.39 -15.82 -22.12
N LEU A 270 -43.18 -14.50 -22.05
CA LEU A 270 -42.05 -13.90 -21.34
C LEU A 270 -42.31 -13.87 -19.82
N SER A 271 -43.55 -13.62 -19.38
CA SER A 271 -43.86 -13.52 -17.95
C SER A 271 -43.93 -14.86 -17.19
N ARG A 272 -43.92 -16.02 -17.87
CA ARG A 272 -43.75 -17.33 -17.19
C ARG A 272 -42.33 -17.56 -16.68
N ILE A 273 -41.34 -16.84 -17.21
CA ILE A 273 -39.97 -16.87 -16.67
C ILE A 273 -39.93 -16.12 -15.34
N ALA A 274 -40.65 -15.00 -15.23
CA ALA A 274 -40.72 -14.21 -13.99
C ALA A 274 -41.39 -14.95 -12.82
N SER A 275 -42.46 -15.71 -13.05
CA SER A 275 -43.10 -16.49 -11.98
C SER A 275 -42.27 -17.69 -11.51
N PHE A 276 -41.49 -18.31 -12.41
CA PHE A 276 -40.57 -19.39 -12.04
C PHE A 276 -39.39 -18.87 -11.18
N GLN A 277 -38.96 -17.63 -11.39
CA GLN A 277 -37.93 -17.00 -10.55
C GLN A 277 -38.45 -16.78 -9.12
N THR A 278 -39.66 -16.24 -8.94
CA THR A 278 -40.18 -15.94 -7.60
C THR A 278 -40.49 -17.20 -6.77
N GLU A 279 -40.99 -18.27 -7.38
CA GLU A 279 -41.23 -19.54 -6.67
C GLU A 279 -39.91 -20.25 -6.32
N GLN A 280 -38.88 -20.20 -7.18
CA GLN A 280 -37.56 -20.76 -6.86
C GLN A 280 -36.82 -19.93 -5.81
N GLU A 281 -36.84 -18.60 -5.91
CA GLU A 281 -36.26 -17.71 -4.90
C GLU A 281 -36.89 -17.94 -3.52
N GLN A 282 -38.20 -18.17 -3.43
CA GLN A 282 -38.86 -18.51 -2.16
C GLN A 282 -38.40 -19.86 -1.60
N VAL A 283 -38.27 -20.91 -2.43
CA VAL A 283 -37.76 -22.22 -1.98
C VAL A 283 -36.31 -22.12 -1.49
N PHE A 284 -35.43 -21.41 -2.22
CA PHE A 284 -34.05 -21.21 -1.77
C PHE A 284 -33.94 -20.31 -0.54
N GLN A 285 -34.88 -19.37 -0.35
CA GLN A 285 -34.96 -18.55 0.85
C GLN A 285 -35.43 -19.37 2.07
N GLU A 286 -36.43 -20.25 1.91
CA GLU A 286 -36.83 -21.20 2.95
C GLU A 286 -35.71 -22.19 3.30
N GLU A 287 -34.96 -22.68 2.31
CA GLU A 287 -33.80 -23.56 2.52
C GLU A 287 -32.65 -22.86 3.28
N PHE A 288 -32.38 -21.58 2.97
CA PHE A 288 -31.35 -20.78 3.65
C PHE A 288 -31.70 -20.41 5.10
N PHE A 289 -32.98 -20.14 5.36
CA PHE A 289 -33.49 -19.82 6.71
C PHE A 289 -34.04 -21.05 7.47
N ALA A 290 -33.79 -22.26 6.97
CA ALA A 290 -34.26 -23.51 7.58
C ALA A 290 -33.67 -23.80 8.97
N GLU A 291 -32.54 -23.19 9.33
CA GLU A 291 -31.93 -23.33 10.66
C GLU A 291 -32.24 -22.11 11.56
N ASP A 292 -32.91 -22.35 12.69
CA ASP A 292 -33.37 -21.31 13.66
C ASP A 292 -32.27 -20.36 14.16
N TRP A 293 -31.00 -20.79 14.15
CA TRP A 293 -29.89 -19.93 14.57
C TRP A 293 -29.56 -18.85 13.53
N ILE A 294 -29.92 -19.05 12.26
CA ILE A 294 -29.67 -18.13 11.15
C ILE A 294 -30.67 -16.98 11.20
N THR A 295 -31.96 -17.28 11.30
CA THR A 295 -33.03 -16.27 11.49
C THR A 295 -32.78 -15.42 12.75
N THR A 296 -32.27 -16.02 13.83
CA THR A 296 -31.94 -15.32 15.07
C THR A 296 -30.51 -14.74 15.11
N THR A 297 -29.64 -14.93 14.10
CA THR A 297 -28.24 -14.46 14.17
C THR A 297 -28.13 -12.95 14.37
N GLU A 298 -28.95 -12.15 13.68
CA GLU A 298 -28.86 -10.68 13.77
C GLU A 298 -29.20 -10.19 15.18
N GLU A 299 -30.28 -10.73 15.78
CA GLU A 299 -30.69 -10.43 17.15
C GLU A 299 -29.63 -10.88 18.16
N ASN A 300 -29.19 -12.14 18.07
CA ASN A 300 -28.13 -12.71 18.92
C ASN A 300 -26.83 -11.90 18.83
N LEU A 301 -26.45 -11.41 17.64
CA LEU A 301 -25.30 -10.53 17.47
C LEU A 301 -25.52 -9.19 18.14
N THR A 302 -26.69 -8.56 18.03
CA THR A 302 -26.95 -7.29 18.75
C THR A 302 -26.91 -7.46 20.27
N ILE A 303 -27.42 -8.57 20.81
CA ILE A 303 -27.35 -8.89 22.25
C ILE A 303 -25.88 -9.07 22.67
N LEU A 304 -25.11 -9.89 21.96
CA LEU A 304 -23.70 -10.16 22.31
C LEU A 304 -22.79 -8.93 22.16
N LEU A 305 -23.11 -8.01 21.23
CA LEU A 305 -22.43 -6.72 21.11
C LEU A 305 -22.78 -5.78 22.27
N ALA A 306 -24.03 -5.78 22.74
CA ALA A 306 -24.46 -5.03 23.93
C ALA A 306 -23.83 -5.56 25.23
N GLU A 307 -23.77 -6.89 25.40
CA GLU A 307 -23.10 -7.58 26.52
C GLU A 307 -21.56 -7.49 26.46
N ARG A 308 -21.00 -6.95 25.38
CA ARG A 308 -19.55 -6.89 25.10
C ARG A 308 -18.86 -8.26 25.06
N ASN A 309 -19.60 -9.32 24.75
CA ASN A 309 -19.07 -10.68 24.61
C ASN A 309 -18.47 -10.89 23.21
N LEU A 310 -17.40 -10.13 22.94
CA LEU A 310 -16.82 -9.98 21.61
C LEU A 310 -16.24 -11.28 21.04
N GLN A 311 -15.93 -12.27 21.89
CA GLN A 311 -15.45 -13.59 21.45
C GLN A 311 -16.58 -14.48 20.92
N GLN A 312 -17.77 -14.43 21.53
CA GLN A 312 -18.92 -15.18 21.03
C GLN A 312 -19.51 -14.50 19.78
N ALA A 313 -19.59 -13.17 19.77
CA ALA A 313 -19.98 -12.41 18.58
C ALA A 313 -19.07 -12.73 17.37
N LEU A 314 -17.75 -12.82 17.58
CA LEU A 314 -16.80 -13.24 16.54
C LEU A 314 -17.09 -14.65 16.01
N LYS A 315 -17.34 -15.62 16.90
CA LYS A 315 -17.64 -17.01 16.48
C LYS A 315 -18.89 -17.07 15.60
N LEU A 316 -19.96 -16.39 16.01
CA LEU A 316 -21.19 -16.32 15.21
C LEU A 316 -20.97 -15.62 13.86
N ILE A 317 -20.24 -14.50 13.80
CA ILE A 317 -19.90 -13.83 12.52
C ILE A 317 -19.11 -14.75 11.60
N LEU A 318 -18.13 -15.50 12.13
CA LEU A 318 -17.34 -16.45 11.33
C LEU A 318 -18.16 -17.66 10.88
N GLN A 319 -19.08 -18.17 11.71
CA GLN A 319 -20.00 -19.24 11.35
C GLN A 319 -20.99 -18.79 10.28
N ALA A 320 -21.62 -17.63 10.44
CA ALA A 320 -22.57 -17.06 9.47
C ALA A 320 -21.90 -16.73 8.13
N ARG A 321 -20.69 -16.13 8.15
CA ARG A 321 -19.85 -15.93 6.94
C ARG A 321 -19.54 -17.24 6.24
N LYS A 322 -19.21 -18.30 6.99
CA LYS A 322 -18.90 -19.61 6.41
C LYS A 322 -20.16 -20.23 5.80
N TYR A 323 -21.27 -20.25 6.52
CA TYR A 323 -22.55 -20.77 6.03
C TYR A 323 -22.99 -20.07 4.74
N ALA A 324 -23.04 -18.73 4.72
CA ALA A 324 -23.41 -17.96 3.54
C ALA A 324 -22.49 -18.22 2.35
N LYS A 325 -21.18 -18.40 2.59
CA LYS A 325 -20.21 -18.74 1.55
C LYS A 325 -20.35 -20.18 1.04
N ASP A 326 -20.61 -21.13 1.92
CA ASP A 326 -20.82 -22.54 1.58
C ASP A 326 -22.11 -22.67 0.74
N PHE A 327 -23.20 -21.99 1.12
CA PHE A 327 -24.45 -21.90 0.36
C PHE A 327 -24.27 -21.27 -1.03
N LEU A 328 -23.63 -20.08 -1.13
CA LEU A 328 -23.27 -19.48 -2.43
C LEU A 328 -22.36 -20.38 -3.28
N SER A 329 -21.56 -21.26 -2.65
CA SER A 329 -20.71 -22.21 -3.36
C SER A 329 -21.46 -23.43 -3.92
N GLN A 330 -22.61 -23.77 -3.32
CA GLN A 330 -23.52 -24.82 -3.79
C GLN A 330 -24.41 -24.29 -4.93
N HIS A 331 -24.89 -23.04 -4.84
CA HIS A 331 -25.81 -22.42 -5.80
C HIS A 331 -25.14 -21.47 -6.82
N LYS A 332 -23.89 -21.74 -7.22
CA LYS A 332 -23.04 -20.89 -8.11
C LYS A 332 -23.63 -20.44 -9.45
N GLN A 333 -24.75 -21.01 -9.89
CA GLN A 333 -25.37 -20.75 -11.19
C GLN A 333 -26.48 -19.68 -11.13
N GLN A 334 -26.84 -19.18 -9.95
CA GLN A 334 -27.93 -18.21 -9.77
C GLN A 334 -27.50 -17.04 -8.87
N SER A 335 -28.04 -15.86 -9.14
CA SER A 335 -27.90 -14.68 -8.27
C SER A 335 -28.95 -14.77 -7.17
N LEU A 336 -28.56 -14.61 -5.90
CA LEU A 336 -29.45 -14.80 -4.74
C LEU A 336 -29.46 -13.52 -3.87
N PRO A 337 -30.30 -12.51 -4.19
CA PRO A 337 -30.23 -11.19 -3.56
C PRO A 337 -30.42 -11.20 -2.03
N PHE A 338 -31.22 -12.13 -1.51
CA PHE A 338 -31.46 -12.25 -0.07
C PHE A 338 -30.21 -12.71 0.71
N VAL A 339 -29.32 -13.48 0.08
CA VAL A 339 -28.05 -13.89 0.70
C VAL A 339 -27.07 -12.71 0.69
N ASP A 340 -27.07 -11.89 -0.37
CA ASP A 340 -26.26 -10.68 -0.44
C ASP A 340 -26.68 -9.64 0.62
N ASP A 341 -27.99 -9.45 0.82
CA ASP A 341 -28.51 -8.58 1.89
C ASP A 341 -28.18 -9.11 3.30
N TYR A 342 -28.30 -10.44 3.53
CA TYR A 342 -27.88 -11.05 4.80
C TYR A 342 -26.36 -10.91 5.06
N ILE A 343 -25.53 -11.12 4.03
CA ILE A 343 -24.08 -10.88 4.09
C ILE A 343 -23.79 -9.41 4.42
N LYS A 344 -24.53 -8.47 3.83
CA LYS A 344 -24.39 -7.03 4.10
C LYS A 344 -24.77 -6.70 5.54
N ASN A 345 -25.86 -7.25 6.08
CA ASN A 345 -26.24 -7.07 7.48
C ASN A 345 -25.17 -7.60 8.45
N ILE A 346 -24.59 -8.77 8.17
CA ILE A 346 -23.44 -9.30 8.93
C ILE A 346 -22.23 -8.37 8.84
N GLN A 347 -21.92 -7.82 7.66
CA GLN A 347 -20.82 -6.87 7.48
C GLN A 347 -21.05 -5.57 8.27
N GLU A 348 -22.30 -5.11 8.41
CA GLU A 348 -22.63 -3.96 9.27
C GLU A 348 -22.39 -4.28 10.75
N LYS A 349 -22.83 -5.45 11.25
CA LYS A 349 -22.57 -5.91 12.64
C LYS A 349 -21.08 -6.16 12.90
N GLU A 350 -20.33 -6.61 11.90
CA GLU A 350 -18.88 -6.74 11.96
C GLU A 350 -18.19 -5.37 12.07
N GLN A 351 -18.67 -4.36 11.35
CA GLN A 351 -18.18 -2.99 11.50
C GLN A 351 -18.53 -2.39 12.86
N ASP A 352 -19.69 -2.73 13.45
CA ASP A 352 -20.02 -2.40 14.84
C ASP A 352 -19.03 -3.08 15.82
N LEU A 353 -18.81 -4.39 15.69
CA LEU A 353 -17.84 -5.15 16.48
C LEU A 353 -16.44 -4.52 16.42
N ARG A 354 -15.96 -4.22 15.21
CA ARG A 354 -14.69 -3.54 14.98
C ARG A 354 -14.64 -2.17 15.67
N ARG A 355 -15.69 -1.35 15.54
CA ARG A 355 -15.79 -0.03 16.20
C ARG A 355 -15.78 -0.13 17.72
N ILE A 356 -16.41 -1.15 18.30
CA ILE A 356 -16.39 -1.42 19.74
C ILE A 356 -14.96 -1.80 20.19
N VAL A 357 -14.31 -2.75 19.51
CA VAL A 357 -12.93 -3.15 19.83
C VAL A 357 -11.97 -1.96 19.73
N GLU A 358 -12.06 -1.14 18.68
CA GLU A 358 -11.22 0.05 18.52
C GLU A 358 -11.43 1.06 19.66
N LYS A 359 -12.69 1.34 20.03
CA LYS A 359 -12.99 2.26 21.14
C LYS A 359 -12.53 1.74 22.49
N GLU A 360 -12.70 0.44 22.76
CA GLU A 360 -12.21 -0.17 24.01
C GLU A 360 -10.69 -0.06 24.13
N ILE A 361 -9.94 -0.44 23.08
CA ILE A 361 -8.47 -0.35 23.11
C ILE A 361 -8.03 1.11 23.29
N LEU A 362 -8.60 2.06 22.53
CA LEU A 362 -8.20 3.47 22.60
C LEU A 362 -8.50 4.10 23.97
N SER A 363 -9.70 3.89 24.52
CA SER A 363 -10.06 4.38 25.86
C SER A 363 -9.17 3.79 26.96
N MET A 364 -8.80 2.51 26.85
CA MET A 364 -7.85 1.89 27.78
C MET A 364 -6.41 2.43 27.60
N CYS A 365 -6.01 2.85 26.40
CA CYS A 365 -4.72 3.48 26.16
C CYS A 365 -4.63 4.91 26.73
N GLU A 366 -5.74 5.66 26.75
CA GLU A 366 -5.83 7.02 27.30
C GLU A 366 -5.62 7.05 28.82
N HIS A 367 -6.24 6.11 29.55
CA HIS A 367 -6.05 5.96 31.00
C HIS A 367 -4.73 5.30 31.38
N GLY A 368 -3.98 4.81 30.40
CA GLY A 368 -2.67 4.18 30.54
C GLY A 368 -2.76 2.66 30.64
N CYS A 369 -2.15 1.98 29.66
CA CYS A 369 -2.07 0.52 29.66
C CYS A 369 -1.23 -0.01 30.83
N SER A 370 -1.65 -1.16 31.38
CA SER A 370 -0.92 -1.92 32.41
C SER A 370 -0.57 -3.31 31.89
N THR A 371 0.62 -3.81 32.22
CA THR A 371 1.09 -5.16 31.89
C THR A 371 0.18 -6.27 32.43
N ASN A 372 -0.58 -6.00 33.49
CA ASN A 372 -1.51 -6.97 34.07
C ASN A 372 -2.74 -7.25 33.17
N LEU A 373 -3.08 -6.33 32.27
CA LEU A 373 -4.22 -6.43 31.35
C LEU A 373 -3.81 -6.87 29.93
N LEU A 374 -2.52 -7.16 29.72
CA LEU A 374 -1.95 -7.46 28.41
C LEU A 374 -2.67 -8.59 27.66
N LYS A 375 -3.04 -9.65 28.39
CA LYS A 375 -3.80 -10.78 27.86
C LYS A 375 -5.16 -10.36 27.28
N HIS A 376 -5.84 -9.38 27.90
CA HIS A 376 -7.11 -8.86 27.40
C HIS A 376 -6.91 -8.00 26.15
N TYR A 377 -5.88 -7.14 26.14
CA TYR A 377 -5.53 -6.38 24.93
C TYR A 377 -5.24 -7.32 23.74
N TYR A 378 -4.48 -8.41 23.96
CA TYR A 378 -4.11 -9.33 22.89
C TYR A 378 -5.27 -10.22 22.43
N GLN A 379 -6.19 -10.58 23.32
CA GLN A 379 -7.47 -11.16 22.92
C GLN A 379 -8.29 -10.22 22.01
N ARG A 380 -8.29 -8.91 22.27
CA ARG A 380 -8.99 -7.92 21.43
C ARG A 380 -8.30 -7.73 20.06
N ILE A 381 -6.97 -7.76 20.00
CA ILE A 381 -6.20 -7.72 18.74
C ILE A 381 -6.41 -9.01 17.93
N GLU A 382 -6.41 -10.17 18.58
CA GLU A 382 -6.64 -11.46 17.93
C GLU A 382 -8.04 -11.54 17.31
N ILE A 383 -9.07 -10.94 17.94
CA ILE A 383 -10.41 -10.78 17.34
C ILE A 383 -10.32 -10.02 16.00
N LEU A 384 -9.60 -8.89 15.95
CA LEU A 384 -9.42 -8.13 14.71
C LEU A 384 -8.59 -8.87 13.65
N LYS A 385 -7.58 -9.63 14.07
CA LYS A 385 -6.80 -10.51 13.19
C LYS A 385 -7.69 -11.58 12.55
N GLN A 386 -8.55 -12.23 13.35
CA GLN A 386 -9.47 -13.29 12.88
C GLN A 386 -10.61 -12.77 12.00
N LEU A 387 -11.03 -11.51 12.16
CA LEU A 387 -11.95 -10.85 11.22
C LEU A 387 -11.33 -10.51 9.86
N GLY A 388 -9.99 -10.41 9.80
CA GLY A 388 -9.22 -10.03 8.60
C GLY A 388 -8.66 -8.60 8.61
N TYR A 389 -8.93 -7.81 9.65
CA TYR A 389 -8.49 -6.40 9.77
C TYR A 389 -7.04 -6.25 10.27
N VAL A 390 -6.12 -7.05 9.73
CA VAL A 390 -4.75 -7.17 10.25
C VAL A 390 -3.96 -5.85 10.27
N PRO A 391 -3.98 -5.00 9.21
CA PRO A 391 -3.23 -3.75 9.22
C PRO A 391 -3.62 -2.85 10.40
N LYS A 392 -4.91 -2.84 10.76
CA LYS A 392 -5.49 -2.08 11.87
C LYS A 392 -5.24 -2.74 13.22
N ALA A 393 -5.25 -4.08 13.28
CA ALA A 393 -4.84 -4.84 14.45
C ALA A 393 -3.38 -4.52 14.85
N CYS A 394 -2.47 -4.39 13.87
CA CYS A 394 -1.10 -3.93 14.10
C CYS A 394 -1.04 -2.47 14.58
N ASP A 395 -1.80 -1.56 13.97
CA ASP A 395 -1.78 -0.14 14.37
C ASP A 395 -2.27 0.05 15.83
N LEU A 396 -3.26 -0.75 16.25
CA LEU A 396 -3.70 -0.80 17.65
C LEU A 396 -2.67 -1.47 18.58
N PHE A 397 -1.99 -2.53 18.14
CA PHE A 397 -0.87 -3.13 18.87
C PHE A 397 0.20 -2.08 19.19
N PHE A 398 0.64 -1.31 18.18
CA PHE A 398 1.62 -0.22 18.39
C PHE A 398 1.10 0.88 19.30
N THR A 399 -0.20 1.17 19.28
CA THR A 399 -0.83 2.14 20.19
C THR A 399 -0.77 1.67 21.65
N ILE A 400 -1.02 0.37 21.89
CA ILE A 400 -0.88 -0.26 23.22
C ILE A 400 0.58 -0.25 23.68
N GLN A 401 1.51 -0.68 22.82
CA GLN A 401 2.95 -0.70 23.15
C GLN A 401 3.49 0.70 23.45
N PHE A 402 3.09 1.69 22.67
CA PHE A 402 3.42 3.09 22.93
C PHE A 402 2.87 3.58 24.28
N SER A 403 1.63 3.23 24.65
CA SER A 403 1.05 3.56 25.97
C SER A 403 1.81 2.87 27.11
N LEU A 404 2.13 1.57 26.96
CA LEU A 404 2.92 0.80 27.93
C LEU A 404 4.31 1.41 28.15
N MET A 405 5.06 1.65 27.07
CA MET A 405 6.37 2.31 27.13
C MET A 405 6.28 3.70 27.79
N LYS A 406 5.32 4.52 27.38
CA LYS A 406 5.09 5.85 27.96
C LYS A 406 4.80 5.77 29.46
N ASN A 407 4.15 4.72 29.93
CA ASN A 407 3.89 4.50 31.35
C ASN A 407 5.14 4.00 32.10
N THR A 408 5.91 3.06 31.54
CA THR A 408 7.16 2.61 32.18
C THR A 408 8.18 3.73 32.28
N LEU A 409 8.30 4.57 31.24
CA LEU A 409 9.21 5.72 31.23
C LEU A 409 8.73 6.89 32.13
N LYS A 410 7.45 6.94 32.49
CA LYS A 410 6.91 7.84 33.53
C LYS A 410 7.13 7.31 34.95
N GLN A 411 7.13 5.99 35.12
CA GLN A 411 7.32 5.33 36.43
C GLN A 411 8.77 5.38 36.89
N THR A 412 9.73 5.35 35.95
CA THR A 412 11.10 5.79 36.21
C THR A 412 11.08 7.29 36.52
N LYS A 413 10.98 7.64 37.82
CA LYS A 413 11.04 9.02 38.29
C LYS A 413 12.26 9.70 37.68
N ILE A 414 12.07 10.87 37.08
CA ILE A 414 13.17 11.70 36.59
C ILE A 414 13.93 12.19 37.81
N GLU A 415 15.07 11.54 38.07
CA GLU A 415 16.04 12.01 39.05
C GLU A 415 16.85 13.19 38.45
N GLU A 416 17.67 13.84 39.27
CA GLU A 416 18.61 14.85 38.79
C GLU A 416 19.62 14.25 37.79
N LEU A 417 20.34 15.11 37.05
CA LEU A 417 21.25 14.76 35.95
C LEU A 417 22.33 13.72 36.34
N ASN A 418 21.95 12.45 36.33
CA ASN A 418 22.73 11.32 36.82
C ASN A 418 22.91 10.29 35.70
N VAL A 419 24.13 9.78 35.55
CA VAL A 419 24.46 8.73 34.60
C VAL A 419 23.70 7.44 34.92
N VAL A 420 23.51 7.14 36.21
CA VAL A 420 22.78 5.94 36.68
C VAL A 420 21.30 6.02 36.29
N PHE A 421 20.71 7.21 36.24
CA PHE A 421 19.35 7.39 35.72
C PHE A 421 19.28 7.01 34.23
N VAL A 422 20.21 7.50 33.41
CA VAL A 422 20.25 7.16 31.97
C VAL A 422 20.44 5.66 31.74
N GLU A 423 21.30 5.01 32.53
CA GLU A 423 21.49 3.57 32.48
C GLU A 423 20.21 2.79 32.82
N ASN A 424 19.53 3.14 33.92
CA ASN A 424 18.27 2.51 34.33
C ASN A 424 17.12 2.79 33.33
N PHE A 425 17.08 3.99 32.76
CA PHE A 425 16.11 4.42 31.75
C PHE A 425 16.32 3.65 30.44
N ALA A 426 17.56 3.55 29.95
CA ALA A 426 17.92 2.76 28.77
C ALA A 426 17.64 1.27 28.98
N ASN A 427 18.03 0.70 30.13
CA ASN A 427 17.71 -0.68 30.51
C ASN A 427 16.19 -0.94 30.46
N THR A 428 15.39 -0.03 31.02
CA THR A 428 13.92 -0.15 31.06
C THR A 428 13.33 -0.07 29.65
N PHE A 429 13.80 0.86 28.81
CA PHE A 429 13.38 1.02 27.42
C PHE A 429 13.71 -0.22 26.58
N PHE A 430 14.97 -0.64 26.54
CA PHE A 430 15.39 -1.78 25.72
C PHE A 430 14.77 -3.10 26.19
N THR A 431 14.57 -3.30 27.50
CA THR A 431 13.85 -4.48 28.03
C THR A 431 12.41 -4.51 27.51
N ARG A 432 11.66 -3.39 27.60
CA ARG A 432 10.30 -3.31 27.05
C ARG A 432 10.25 -3.47 25.54
N LEU A 433 11.25 -3.01 24.81
CA LEU A 433 11.34 -3.18 23.36
C LEU A 433 11.58 -4.65 22.98
N VAL A 434 12.36 -5.40 23.78
CA VAL A 434 12.50 -6.87 23.65
C VAL A 434 11.16 -7.58 23.91
N ASP A 435 10.44 -7.21 24.97
CA ASP A 435 9.13 -7.81 25.29
C ASP A 435 8.12 -7.54 24.17
N SER A 436 8.06 -6.28 23.69
CA SER A 436 7.22 -5.85 22.56
C SER A 436 7.48 -6.68 21.31
N TYR A 437 8.73 -7.05 21.03
CA TYR A 437 9.09 -7.93 19.91
C TYR A 437 8.56 -9.35 20.10
N TYR A 438 8.79 -9.96 21.27
CA TYR A 438 8.30 -11.33 21.51
C TYR A 438 6.78 -11.43 21.47
N GLU A 439 6.09 -10.44 22.01
CA GLU A 439 4.63 -10.31 21.98
C GLU A 439 4.10 -10.09 20.56
N PHE A 440 4.76 -9.21 19.79
CA PHE A 440 4.44 -8.99 18.38
C PHE A 440 4.60 -10.28 17.57
N VAL A 441 5.74 -10.98 17.73
CA VAL A 441 5.97 -12.28 17.12
C VAL A 441 4.89 -13.26 17.54
N GLN A 442 4.52 -13.32 18.82
CA GLN A 442 3.49 -14.27 19.30
C GLN A 442 2.14 -14.12 18.58
N ILE A 443 1.72 -12.89 18.29
CA ILE A 443 0.43 -12.56 17.65
C ILE A 443 0.51 -12.66 16.13
N PHE A 444 1.61 -12.21 15.51
CA PHE A 444 1.70 -11.98 14.05
C PHE A 444 2.62 -12.96 13.29
N LYS A 445 2.99 -14.11 13.86
CA LYS A 445 3.86 -15.15 13.21
C LYS A 445 3.51 -15.42 11.74
N ASP A 446 2.23 -15.46 11.44
CA ASP A 446 1.69 -15.90 10.15
C ASP A 446 1.84 -14.84 9.04
N GLN A 447 2.20 -13.59 9.37
CA GLN A 447 2.07 -12.45 8.44
C GLN A 447 3.35 -11.64 8.30
N ARG A 448 4.16 -11.97 7.29
CA ARG A 448 5.45 -11.30 7.03
C ARG A 448 5.34 -9.80 6.75
N SER A 449 4.23 -9.33 6.19
CA SER A 449 4.01 -7.91 5.82
C SER A 449 3.92 -6.98 7.04
N THR A 450 3.57 -7.49 8.22
CA THR A 450 3.41 -6.68 9.44
C THR A 450 4.77 -6.38 10.10
N PHE A 451 5.78 -7.23 9.91
CA PHE A 451 7.13 -7.02 10.45
C PHE A 451 7.79 -5.74 9.94
N THR A 452 7.49 -5.34 8.69
CA THR A 452 7.98 -4.05 8.17
C THR A 452 7.38 -2.87 8.95
N LYS A 453 6.10 -2.94 9.32
CA LYS A 453 5.49 -1.92 10.21
C LYS A 453 6.13 -1.93 11.60
N PHE A 454 6.49 -3.09 12.15
CA PHE A 454 7.15 -3.20 13.46
C PHE A 454 8.53 -2.52 13.46
N ILE A 455 9.32 -2.71 12.40
CA ILE A 455 10.64 -2.05 12.26
C ILE A 455 10.47 -0.52 12.17
N VAL A 456 9.50 -0.03 11.39
CA VAL A 456 9.21 1.42 11.28
C VAL A 456 8.68 2.01 12.59
N TRP A 457 7.89 1.26 13.35
CA TRP A 457 7.48 1.69 14.69
C TRP A 457 8.68 1.76 15.63
N MET A 458 9.53 0.72 15.63
CA MET A 458 10.74 0.67 16.46
C MET A 458 11.68 1.86 16.20
N SER A 459 11.97 2.17 14.93
CA SER A 459 12.84 3.32 14.58
C SER A 459 12.29 4.64 15.13
N ASN A 460 10.97 4.85 15.01
CA ASN A 460 10.31 6.06 15.49
C ASN A 460 10.31 6.14 17.04
N GLU A 461 10.27 5.02 17.75
CA GLU A 461 10.40 5.00 19.21
C GLU A 461 11.83 5.27 19.68
N ILE A 462 12.83 4.82 18.95
CA ILE A 462 14.25 5.13 19.21
C ILE A 462 14.54 6.61 18.96
N GLU A 463 14.00 7.20 17.89
CA GLU A 463 14.07 8.65 17.60
C GLU A 463 13.45 9.47 18.75
N LYS A 464 12.27 9.05 19.26
CA LYS A 464 11.64 9.68 20.43
C LYS A 464 12.50 9.55 21.69
N LEU A 465 13.14 8.40 21.93
CA LEU A 465 14.04 8.20 23.07
C LEU A 465 15.20 9.22 23.04
N ILE A 466 15.88 9.35 21.91
CA ILE A 466 16.97 10.33 21.72
C ILE A 466 16.43 11.75 21.90
N THR A 467 15.27 12.06 21.32
CA THR A 467 14.63 13.38 21.43
C THR A 467 14.32 13.74 22.89
N ILE A 468 13.83 12.80 23.70
CA ILE A 468 13.57 13.00 25.13
C ILE A 468 14.89 13.28 25.86
N LEU A 469 15.92 12.44 25.66
CA LEU A 469 17.21 12.57 26.33
C LEU A 469 17.97 13.85 25.92
N HIS A 470 17.83 14.29 24.68
CA HIS A 470 18.36 15.56 24.20
C HIS A 470 17.63 16.75 24.85
N ASN A 471 16.30 16.77 24.80
CA ASN A 471 15.50 17.88 25.32
C ASN A 471 15.59 18.00 26.86
N GLN A 472 15.79 16.88 27.57
CA GLN A 472 16.01 16.84 29.01
C GLN A 472 17.46 17.15 29.42
N GLN A 473 18.35 17.48 28.47
CA GLN A 473 19.77 17.74 28.75
C GLN A 473 20.49 16.54 29.40
N TYR A 474 20.20 15.31 28.95
CA TYR A 474 21.08 14.15 29.19
C TYR A 474 22.11 13.97 28.07
N ILE A 475 21.76 14.43 26.87
CA ILE A 475 22.62 14.48 25.68
C ILE A 475 22.73 15.95 25.26
N GLY A 476 23.94 16.44 24.98
CA GLY A 476 24.14 17.82 24.52
C GLY A 476 24.29 18.88 25.61
N THR A 477 24.73 18.49 26.81
CA THR A 477 24.95 19.45 27.91
C THR A 477 26.25 20.23 27.76
N LYS A 478 26.42 21.25 28.61
CA LYS A 478 27.73 21.92 28.82
C LYS A 478 28.81 20.97 29.36
N ASN A 479 28.45 19.81 29.92
CA ASN A 479 29.40 18.80 30.37
C ASN A 479 29.56 17.72 29.28
N PHE A 480 30.66 17.85 28.53
CA PHE A 480 31.03 16.94 27.46
C PHE A 480 31.18 15.49 27.93
N THR A 481 31.96 15.24 28.98
CA THR A 481 32.22 13.89 29.51
C THR A 481 30.96 13.20 30.03
N PHE A 482 30.05 13.94 30.65
CA PHE A 482 28.73 13.41 31.03
C PHE A 482 27.91 12.98 29.81
N SER A 483 27.84 13.85 28.80
CA SER A 483 27.11 13.56 27.56
C SER A 483 27.70 12.36 26.81
N MET A 484 29.04 12.26 26.70
CA MET A 484 29.71 11.13 26.05
C MET A 484 29.48 9.81 26.81
N ARG A 485 29.53 9.81 28.15
CA ARG A 485 29.26 8.61 28.97
C ARG A 485 27.81 8.13 28.84
N ASN A 486 26.85 9.05 28.74
CA ASN A 486 25.45 8.69 28.52
C ASN A 486 25.24 8.04 27.13
N ILE A 487 25.98 8.47 26.11
CA ILE A 487 25.90 7.91 24.75
C ILE A 487 26.61 6.55 24.66
N ASP A 488 27.75 6.40 25.35
CA ASP A 488 28.48 5.11 25.55
C ASP A 488 27.54 4.03 26.14
N ILE A 489 26.73 4.40 27.13
CA ILE A 489 25.70 3.53 27.72
C ILE A 489 24.60 3.18 26.70
N LEU A 490 24.09 4.15 25.95
CA LEU A 490 23.06 3.88 24.92
C LEU A 490 23.58 2.93 23.83
N PHE A 491 24.81 3.11 23.36
CA PHE A 491 25.44 2.19 22.40
C PHE A 491 25.64 0.80 23.00
N THR A 492 26.12 0.69 24.23
CA THR A 492 26.27 -0.61 24.92
C THR A 492 24.92 -1.35 25.01
N LYS A 493 23.84 -0.64 25.36
CA LYS A 493 22.50 -1.25 25.47
C LYS A 493 21.85 -1.57 24.11
N ALA A 494 22.16 -0.80 23.07
CA ALA A 494 21.78 -1.16 21.71
C ALA A 494 22.57 -2.37 21.18
N GLU A 495 23.84 -2.55 21.55
CA GLU A 495 24.61 -3.76 21.23
C GLU A 495 24.04 -4.98 21.96
N GLU A 496 23.73 -4.88 23.27
CA GLU A 496 23.04 -5.92 24.03
C GLU A 496 21.68 -6.33 23.42
N PHE A 497 20.95 -5.36 22.83
CA PHE A 497 19.72 -5.62 22.09
C PHE A 497 20.00 -6.30 20.74
N SER A 498 20.99 -5.79 20.00
CA SER A 498 21.34 -6.22 18.64
C SER A 498 21.82 -7.67 18.60
N VAL A 499 22.54 -8.11 19.64
CA VAL A 499 22.95 -9.52 19.83
C VAL A 499 21.74 -10.44 20.03
N LYS A 500 20.63 -9.95 20.61
CA LYS A 500 19.45 -10.76 20.93
C LYS A 500 18.46 -10.86 19.78
N LEU A 501 18.25 -9.78 19.02
CA LEU A 501 17.10 -9.64 18.12
C LEU A 501 17.46 -9.09 16.73
N ILE A 502 17.62 -7.77 16.60
CA ILE A 502 17.80 -7.04 15.34
C ILE A 502 18.82 -5.94 15.60
N ASP A 503 19.75 -5.71 14.68
CA ASP A 503 20.68 -4.58 14.78
C ASP A 503 19.91 -3.25 14.83
N VAL A 504 20.10 -2.54 15.94
CA VAL A 504 19.52 -1.22 16.24
C VAL A 504 20.61 -0.16 16.39
N LYS A 505 21.88 -0.56 16.46
CA LYS A 505 22.99 0.36 16.71
C LYS A 505 23.09 1.41 15.59
N PHE A 506 22.97 0.99 14.33
CA PHE A 506 23.02 1.91 13.19
C PHE A 506 21.92 2.99 13.23
N ILE A 507 20.74 2.67 13.81
CA ILE A 507 19.63 3.63 13.97
C ILE A 507 20.02 4.70 15.01
N LEU A 508 20.63 4.31 16.12
CA LEU A 508 21.17 5.28 17.09
C LEU A 508 22.29 6.13 16.47
N GLU A 509 23.20 5.52 15.70
CA GLU A 509 24.30 6.22 15.04
C GLU A 509 23.78 7.31 14.08
N GLU A 510 22.79 7.00 13.22
CA GLU A 510 22.18 7.95 12.28
C GLU A 510 21.51 9.13 13.02
N GLN A 511 20.73 8.85 14.06
CA GLN A 511 20.01 9.86 14.83
C GLN A 511 20.94 10.74 15.69
N LEU A 512 22.08 10.20 16.15
CA LEU A 512 23.05 10.92 16.97
C LEU A 512 24.10 11.70 16.14
N GLU A 513 24.27 11.44 14.84
CA GLU A 513 25.33 12.03 14.01
C GLU A 513 25.36 13.57 14.06
N GLN A 514 24.20 14.21 13.90
CA GLN A 514 24.10 15.67 13.92
C GLN A 514 24.37 16.25 15.32
N ILE A 515 23.79 15.62 16.34
CA ILE A 515 23.90 16.05 17.74
C ILE A 515 25.36 15.93 18.20
N LEU A 516 25.99 14.78 17.97
CA LEU A 516 27.40 14.55 18.30
C LEU A 516 28.30 15.50 17.53
N THR A 517 28.11 15.70 16.22
CA THR A 517 28.92 16.65 15.44
C THR A 517 28.87 18.08 16.01
N GLN A 518 27.72 18.51 16.54
CA GLN A 518 27.59 19.79 17.23
C GLN A 518 28.33 19.80 18.59
N ILE A 519 28.19 18.75 19.40
CA ILE A 519 28.87 18.60 20.70
C ILE A 519 30.40 18.57 20.54
N ILE A 520 30.91 17.88 19.51
CA ILE A 520 32.34 17.83 19.19
C ILE A 520 32.86 19.22 18.84
N ARG A 521 32.12 19.96 18.02
CA ARG A 521 32.49 21.33 17.62
C ARG A 521 32.45 22.30 18.80
N SER A 522 31.43 22.26 19.66
CA SER A 522 31.34 23.16 20.81
C SER A 522 32.43 22.89 21.85
N GLN A 523 32.71 21.61 22.16
CA GLN A 523 33.81 21.26 23.06
C GLN A 523 35.18 21.60 22.47
N LYS A 524 35.37 21.43 21.15
CA LYS A 524 36.59 21.87 20.45
C LYS A 524 36.82 23.37 20.63
N GLU A 525 35.81 24.22 20.39
CA GLU A 525 35.93 25.67 20.59
C GLU A 525 36.18 26.03 22.08
N PHE A 526 35.54 25.34 23.04
CA PHE A 526 35.81 25.54 24.47
C PHE A 526 37.27 25.23 24.85
N ILE A 527 37.81 24.09 24.37
CA ILE A 527 39.23 23.74 24.58
C ILE A 527 40.14 24.78 23.90
N ILE A 528 39.79 25.22 22.68
CA ILE A 528 40.50 26.29 21.98
C ILE A 528 40.57 27.56 22.84
N ASP A 529 39.45 28.07 23.35
CA ASP A 529 39.43 29.31 24.15
C ASP A 529 40.17 29.18 25.47
N SER A 530 40.07 28.02 26.14
CA SER A 530 40.89 27.71 27.32
C SER A 530 42.39 27.78 27.01
N LEU A 531 42.81 27.26 25.84
CA LEU A 531 44.20 27.38 25.37
C LEU A 531 44.57 28.83 25.02
N ARG A 532 43.66 29.61 24.41
CA ARG A 532 43.91 31.02 24.08
C ARG A 532 44.18 31.84 25.34
N GLN A 533 43.48 31.55 26.44
CA GLN A 533 43.69 32.21 27.72
C GLN A 533 45.02 31.77 28.35
N ARG A 534 45.24 30.46 28.52
CA ARG A 534 46.47 29.93 29.13
C ARG A 534 47.75 30.39 28.41
N HIS A 535 47.76 30.46 27.08
CA HIS A 535 48.91 30.96 26.32
C HIS A 535 49.14 32.49 26.43
N ARG A 536 48.21 33.28 27.01
CA ARG A 536 48.47 34.69 27.37
C ARG A 536 49.18 34.80 28.72
N ASP A 537 48.86 33.90 29.64
CA ASP A 537 49.35 33.90 31.03
C ASP A 537 50.64 33.05 31.19
N GLU A 538 51.06 32.34 30.14
CA GLU A 538 52.20 31.42 30.13
C GLU A 538 53.56 32.14 30.27
N LYS A 539 54.40 31.61 31.16
CA LYS A 539 55.73 32.14 31.52
C LYS A 539 56.89 31.31 30.98
N TRP A 540 56.63 30.10 30.45
CA TRP A 540 57.64 29.20 29.87
C TRP A 540 58.71 28.75 30.87
N ILE A 541 58.25 28.29 32.03
CA ILE A 541 59.08 27.76 33.14
C ILE A 541 58.66 26.30 33.38
N PRO A 542 59.58 25.37 33.72
CA PRO A 542 59.26 24.01 34.17
C PRO A 542 58.21 23.98 35.30
N VAL A 543 57.38 22.94 35.33
CA VAL A 543 56.41 22.74 36.43
C VAL A 543 57.13 22.17 37.65
N THR A 544 57.15 22.93 38.75
CA THR A 544 57.74 22.51 40.02
C THR A 544 56.69 21.91 40.97
N PHE A 545 56.99 20.77 41.57
CA PHE A 545 56.13 20.12 42.56
C PHE A 545 56.72 20.28 43.96
N GLN A 546 55.89 20.70 44.91
CA GLN A 546 56.28 20.91 46.31
C GLN A 546 56.29 19.62 47.15
N THR A 547 55.82 18.49 46.61
CA THR A 547 55.63 17.22 47.33
C THR A 547 55.49 16.06 46.34
N HIS A 548 56.09 14.90 46.64
CA HIS A 548 55.89 13.66 45.87
C HIS A 548 54.41 13.31 45.69
N ASP A 549 53.56 13.55 46.69
CA ASP A 549 52.13 13.24 46.63
C ASP A 549 51.39 13.93 45.48
N ARG A 550 51.74 15.18 45.14
CA ARG A 550 51.11 15.92 44.02
C ARG A 550 51.55 15.39 42.65
N LEU A 551 52.77 14.87 42.57
CA LEU A 551 53.31 14.23 41.38
C LEU A 551 52.67 12.83 41.19
N ASN A 552 52.50 12.07 42.28
CA ASN A 552 51.76 10.81 42.29
C ASN A 552 50.26 11.00 41.95
N GLN A 553 49.62 12.07 42.46
CA GLN A 553 48.26 12.44 42.06
C GLN A 553 48.16 12.72 40.56
N LEU A 554 49.14 13.44 39.98
CA LEU A 554 49.17 13.67 38.54
C LEU A 554 49.35 12.35 37.76
N PHE A 555 50.27 11.47 38.15
CA PHE A 555 50.39 10.16 37.50
C PHE A 555 49.11 9.32 37.61
N TYR A 556 48.42 9.38 38.74
CA TYR A 556 47.11 8.73 38.90
C TYR A 556 46.05 9.32 37.95
N GLU A 557 45.98 10.65 37.77
CA GLU A 557 45.09 11.28 36.80
C GLU A 557 45.40 10.88 35.35
N PHE A 558 46.68 10.71 34.98
CA PHE A 558 47.07 10.18 33.66
C PHE A 558 46.77 8.68 33.53
N HIS A 559 46.86 7.92 34.62
CA HIS A 559 46.45 6.51 34.70
C HIS A 559 44.93 6.33 34.50
N GLU A 560 44.08 7.17 35.07
CA GLU A 560 42.64 7.19 34.78
C GLU A 560 42.30 7.60 33.33
N LEU A 561 43.24 8.22 32.62
CA LEU A 561 43.14 8.50 31.17
C LEU A 561 43.62 7.32 30.29
N GLY A 562 44.06 6.22 30.90
CA GLY A 562 44.49 5.00 30.23
C GLY A 562 45.97 4.97 29.83
N ILE A 563 46.78 5.89 30.36
CA ILE A 563 48.24 5.95 30.12
C ILE A 563 48.94 5.51 31.41
N GLU A 564 49.91 4.60 31.33
CA GLU A 564 50.85 4.41 32.44
C GLU A 564 51.63 5.71 32.65
N GLY A 565 51.19 6.55 33.60
CA GLY A 565 51.58 7.97 33.71
C GLY A 565 53.08 8.21 33.77
N ASN A 566 53.83 7.22 34.25
CA ASN A 566 55.28 7.17 34.23
C ASN A 566 55.81 7.18 32.78
N THR A 567 55.45 6.20 31.94
CA THR A 567 56.02 5.99 30.59
C THR A 567 56.01 7.20 29.65
N LEU A 568 55.03 8.10 29.78
CA LEU A 568 54.87 9.27 28.90
C LEU A 568 55.58 10.52 29.46
N LEU A 569 55.78 10.62 30.78
CA LEU A 569 56.34 11.81 31.45
C LEU A 569 57.76 11.59 32.01
N GLU A 570 58.16 10.35 32.28
CA GLU A 570 59.48 9.91 32.75
C GLU A 570 60.67 10.55 32.01
N PRO A 571 60.72 10.62 30.66
CA PRO A 571 61.82 11.29 29.95
C PRO A 571 61.88 12.83 30.12
N PHE A 572 60.93 13.43 30.83
CA PHE A 572 60.85 14.87 31.12
C PHE A 572 60.90 15.18 32.63
N ILE A 573 61.14 14.19 33.50
CA ILE A 573 61.35 14.42 34.93
C ILE A 573 62.79 14.90 35.16
N ILE A 574 62.96 15.98 35.92
CA ILE A 574 64.25 16.42 36.43
C ILE A 574 64.33 16.05 37.92
N GLU A 575 65.18 15.09 38.24
CA GLU A 575 65.64 14.81 39.61
C GLU A 575 66.95 15.57 39.87
N GLU A 576 66.87 16.70 40.57
CA GLU A 576 68.08 17.35 41.09
C GLU A 576 68.54 16.62 42.37
N GLN A 577 69.76 16.06 42.35
CA GLN A 577 70.34 15.26 43.44
C GLN A 577 70.60 16.03 44.76
N THR A 578 70.12 17.26 44.90
CA THR A 578 70.38 18.17 46.03
C THR A 578 69.14 18.91 46.56
N SER A 579 67.95 18.64 46.01
CA SER A 579 66.72 19.39 46.30
C SER A 579 65.52 18.44 46.41
N ASP A 580 64.67 18.55 47.45
CA ASP A 580 63.36 17.87 47.54
C ASP A 580 62.31 18.40 46.52
N VAL A 581 62.77 18.99 45.41
CA VAL A 581 61.96 19.71 44.41
C VAL A 581 61.95 18.93 43.10
N LEU A 582 60.93 18.10 42.93
CA LEU A 582 60.68 17.40 41.67
C LEU A 582 60.20 18.41 40.63
N GLN A 583 60.80 18.40 39.43
CA GLN A 583 60.37 19.26 38.33
C GLN A 583 60.02 18.41 37.10
N ILE A 584 59.01 18.84 36.34
CA ILE A 584 58.75 18.33 35.00
C ILE A 584 59.16 19.43 34.01
N ASP A 585 60.03 19.08 33.07
CA ASP A 585 60.64 19.96 32.05
C ASP A 585 59.67 20.29 30.90
N LEU A 586 58.42 20.59 31.26
CA LEU A 586 57.32 20.98 30.39
C LEU A 586 56.65 22.23 30.96
N ALA A 587 56.08 23.06 30.09
CA ALA A 587 55.35 24.26 30.49
C ALA A 587 53.96 23.91 31.07
N PRO A 588 53.45 24.68 32.04
CA PRO A 588 52.11 24.49 32.60
C PRO A 588 50.99 24.40 31.55
N SER A 589 51.02 25.24 30.50
CA SER A 589 50.03 25.19 29.41
C SER A 589 50.12 23.92 28.57
N THR A 590 51.31 23.36 28.37
CA THR A 590 51.51 22.07 27.68
C THR A 590 50.88 20.94 28.49
N LEU A 591 51.16 20.86 29.79
CA LEU A 591 50.65 19.80 30.66
C LEU A 591 49.11 19.86 30.81
N GLN A 592 48.56 21.07 30.97
CA GLN A 592 47.11 21.28 31.03
C GLN A 592 46.41 21.07 29.67
N PHE A 593 47.07 21.36 28.55
CA PHE A 593 46.58 20.98 27.21
C PHE A 593 46.53 19.47 27.06
N THR A 594 47.60 18.78 27.45
CA THR A 594 47.76 17.33 27.37
C THR A 594 46.61 16.63 28.08
N LYS A 595 46.32 16.99 29.34
CA LYS A 595 45.16 16.47 30.08
C LYS A 595 43.83 16.72 29.35
N ALA A 596 43.59 17.95 28.88
CA ALA A 596 42.34 18.29 28.17
C ALA A 596 42.19 17.56 26.83
N TYR A 597 43.27 17.40 26.07
CA TYR A 597 43.32 16.72 24.78
C TYR A 597 43.12 15.22 24.93
N LEU A 598 43.73 14.60 25.94
CA LEU A 598 43.55 13.18 26.26
C LEU A 598 42.13 12.86 26.74
N THR A 599 41.56 13.65 27.66
CA THR A 599 40.15 13.47 28.07
C THR A 599 39.23 13.55 26.86
N PHE A 600 39.41 14.56 26.00
CA PHE A 600 38.62 14.72 24.77
C PHE A 600 38.80 13.52 23.82
N ALA A 601 40.02 13.10 23.55
CA ALA A 601 40.32 11.96 22.67
C ALA A 601 39.77 10.63 23.20
N ARG A 602 39.90 10.36 24.51
CA ARG A 602 39.40 9.15 25.18
C ARG A 602 37.87 9.07 25.16
N ASP A 603 37.20 10.17 25.50
CA ASP A 603 35.74 10.22 25.55
C ASP A 603 35.14 10.12 24.12
N LEU A 604 35.81 10.69 23.11
CA LEU A 604 35.48 10.49 21.68
C LEU A 604 35.73 9.05 21.19
N PHE A 605 36.75 8.38 21.70
CA PHE A 605 37.13 7.02 21.27
C PHE A 605 36.06 5.99 21.66
N LYS A 606 35.38 6.20 22.80
CA LYS A 606 34.24 5.39 23.24
C LYS A 606 33.08 5.48 22.25
N VAL A 607 32.72 6.71 21.87
CA VAL A 607 31.58 7.05 21.02
C VAL A 607 31.90 6.94 19.51
N TYR A 608 33.04 6.33 19.14
CA TYR A 608 33.47 6.22 17.74
C TYR A 608 32.62 5.25 16.91
N TYR A 609 32.21 5.71 15.73
CA TYR A 609 31.66 4.93 14.61
C TYR A 609 32.04 5.61 13.27
N THR A 610 31.75 4.93 12.14
CA THR A 610 32.31 5.28 10.83
C THR A 610 31.94 6.68 10.34
N SER A 611 30.68 7.10 10.46
CA SER A 611 30.23 8.40 9.91
C SER A 611 30.88 9.60 10.62
N ILE A 612 31.07 9.52 11.94
CA ILE A 612 31.59 10.63 12.73
C ILE A 612 33.12 10.76 12.71
N ASN A 613 33.82 9.79 12.13
CA ASN A 613 35.28 9.76 12.03
C ASN A 613 35.87 11.08 11.48
N TYR A 614 35.24 11.68 10.45
CA TYR A 614 35.69 12.96 9.90
C TYR A 614 35.67 14.08 10.96
N ALA A 615 34.59 14.22 11.73
CA ALA A 615 34.45 15.28 12.73
C ALA A 615 35.43 15.10 13.90
N ILE A 616 35.68 13.85 14.32
CA ILE A 616 36.68 13.51 15.35
C ILE A 616 38.08 13.89 14.87
N VAL A 617 38.49 13.40 13.69
CA VAL A 617 39.84 13.63 13.15
C VAL A 617 40.05 15.12 12.84
N GLU A 618 39.06 15.82 12.29
CA GLU A 618 39.10 17.27 12.07
C GLU A 618 39.36 18.02 13.39
N ALA A 619 38.55 17.76 14.43
CA ALA A 619 38.69 18.43 15.72
C ALA A 619 40.05 18.15 16.41
N LEU A 620 40.48 16.89 16.46
CA LEU A 620 41.75 16.50 17.07
C LEU A 620 42.96 17.09 16.32
N VAL A 621 42.90 17.15 14.99
CA VAL A 621 43.97 17.70 14.14
C VAL A 621 43.98 19.23 14.18
N GLU A 622 42.84 19.91 14.30
CA GLU A 622 42.80 21.36 14.47
C GLU A 622 43.36 21.82 15.82
N LEU A 623 42.99 21.12 16.91
CA LEU A 623 43.49 21.41 18.26
C LEU A 623 45.02 21.35 18.33
N ILE A 624 45.63 20.24 17.88
CA ILE A 624 47.09 20.11 17.88
C ILE A 624 47.76 21.12 16.93
N LYS A 625 47.18 21.37 15.74
CA LYS A 625 47.70 22.39 14.80
C LYS A 625 47.67 23.80 15.38
N LEU A 626 46.69 24.12 16.23
CA LEU A 626 46.58 25.40 16.91
C LEU A 626 47.61 25.51 18.04
N HIS A 627 47.75 24.47 18.86
CA HIS A 627 48.76 24.42 19.94
C HIS A 627 50.18 24.63 19.38
N LEU A 628 50.52 23.93 18.29
CA LEU A 628 51.79 24.12 17.57
C LEU A 628 51.97 25.54 17.00
N LYS A 629 50.89 26.21 16.62
CA LYS A 629 50.92 27.61 16.14
C LYS A 629 51.20 28.61 17.27
N TYR A 630 50.92 28.25 18.53
CA TYR A 630 51.34 29.05 19.69
C TYR A 630 52.84 28.91 19.93
N TYR A 631 53.39 27.69 19.92
CA TYR A 631 54.85 27.49 19.97
C TYR A 631 55.58 28.26 18.84
N GLU A 632 55.08 28.19 17.60
CA GLU A 632 55.62 28.94 16.45
C GLU A 632 55.66 30.45 16.70
N ARG A 633 54.63 31.01 17.34
CA ARG A 633 54.53 32.43 17.66
C ARG A 633 55.48 32.84 18.78
N THR A 634 55.71 31.98 19.78
CA THR A 634 56.66 32.26 20.86
C THR A 634 58.10 32.16 20.35
N LEU A 635 58.45 31.11 19.59
CA LEU A 635 59.78 30.95 18.97
C LEU A 635 60.17 32.16 18.12
N LYS A 636 59.22 32.73 17.35
CA LYS A 636 59.44 33.95 16.54
C LYS A 636 59.56 35.26 17.33
N LYS A 637 59.20 35.27 18.62
CA LYS A 637 59.25 36.45 19.50
C LYS A 637 60.45 36.45 20.43
N THR A 638 61.00 35.28 20.75
CA THR A 638 62.06 35.15 21.75
C THR A 638 63.42 34.98 21.09
N ASN A 639 64.38 35.81 21.50
CA ASN A 639 65.78 35.73 21.05
C ASN A 639 66.68 34.86 21.97
N ASP A 640 66.19 34.45 23.14
CA ASP A 640 66.93 33.58 24.05
C ASP A 640 66.97 32.11 23.57
N MET A 641 68.18 31.60 23.34
CA MET A 641 68.43 30.24 22.90
C MET A 641 68.06 29.17 23.93
N ASN A 642 68.11 29.48 25.23
CA ASN A 642 67.71 28.53 26.28
C ASN A 642 66.19 28.38 26.29
N LEU A 643 65.44 29.48 26.21
CA LEU A 643 63.99 29.44 26.07
C LEU A 643 63.53 28.80 24.75
N LYS A 644 64.24 29.02 23.63
CA LYS A 644 64.00 28.29 22.37
C LYS A 644 64.16 26.78 22.54
N LYS A 645 65.23 26.31 23.21
CA LYS A 645 65.45 24.88 23.52
C LYS A 645 64.32 24.29 24.39
N PHE A 646 63.90 25.01 25.44
CA PHE A 646 62.78 24.58 26.30
C PHE A 646 61.45 24.49 25.53
N ILE A 647 61.14 25.46 24.67
CA ILE A 647 59.95 25.38 23.80
C ILE A 647 60.06 24.18 22.84
N MET A 648 61.24 23.89 22.29
CA MET A 648 61.42 22.73 21.41
C MET A 648 61.19 21.39 22.12
N LYS A 649 61.58 21.24 23.39
CA LYS A 649 61.22 20.06 24.21
C LYS A 649 59.69 19.91 24.34
N ASN A 650 58.97 21.01 24.55
CA ASN A 650 57.51 21.03 24.62
C ASN A 650 56.83 20.68 23.27
N VAL A 651 57.41 21.13 22.15
CA VAL A 651 56.99 20.77 20.78
C VAL A 651 57.19 19.27 20.54
N GLU A 652 58.35 18.73 20.94
CA GLU A 652 58.70 17.32 20.79
C GLU A 652 57.78 16.43 21.63
N PHE A 653 57.54 16.76 22.90
CA PHE A 653 56.54 16.10 23.74
C PHE A 653 55.14 16.08 23.09
N SER A 654 54.66 17.24 22.63
CA SER A 654 53.33 17.38 22.02
C SER A 654 53.13 16.55 20.76
N LEU A 655 54.20 16.27 19.99
CA LEU A 655 54.14 15.56 18.71
C LEU A 655 54.54 14.09 18.81
N ASN A 656 55.71 13.82 19.36
CA ASN A 656 56.31 12.48 19.35
C ASN A 656 55.76 11.57 20.45
N TYR A 657 55.19 12.14 21.51
CA TYR A 657 54.60 11.41 22.64
C TYR A 657 53.07 11.56 22.65
N LEU A 658 52.54 12.77 22.89
CA LEU A 658 51.09 13.00 23.04
C LEU A 658 50.29 12.65 21.76
N PHE A 659 50.63 13.27 20.63
CA PHE A 659 49.88 13.09 19.39
C PHE A 659 50.04 11.68 18.82
N ARG A 660 51.26 11.12 18.90
CA ARG A 660 51.54 9.73 18.54
C ARG A 660 50.72 8.73 19.36
N TYR A 661 50.62 8.91 20.68
CA TYR A 661 49.80 8.05 21.53
C TYR A 661 48.32 8.06 21.11
N VAL A 662 47.76 9.23 20.79
CA VAL A 662 46.38 9.34 20.28
C VAL A 662 46.23 8.70 18.88
N GLU A 663 47.24 8.78 18.01
CA GLU A 663 47.26 8.05 16.73
C GLU A 663 47.27 6.53 16.95
N GLU A 664 48.11 6.01 17.85
CA GLU A 664 48.18 4.59 18.20
C GLU A 664 46.86 4.08 18.81
N LEU A 665 46.21 4.85 19.69
CA LEU A 665 44.87 4.54 20.23
C LEU A 665 43.79 4.39 19.15
N TYR A 666 43.77 5.29 18.16
CA TYR A 666 42.72 5.29 17.13
C TYR A 666 43.01 4.36 15.94
N THR A 667 44.28 4.02 15.69
CA THR A 667 44.70 3.11 14.62
C THR A 667 43.88 1.80 14.54
N PRO A 668 43.63 1.04 15.63
CA PRO A 668 42.85 -0.21 15.55
C PRO A 668 41.37 0.00 15.18
N LYS A 669 40.77 1.17 15.46
CA LYS A 669 39.37 1.47 15.09
C LYS A 669 39.22 2.12 13.71
N ILE A 670 40.25 2.80 13.21
CA ILE A 670 40.25 3.48 11.90
C ILE A 670 40.81 2.58 10.79
N GLY A 671 41.69 1.63 11.11
CA GLY A 671 42.27 0.66 10.17
C GLY A 671 43.28 1.22 9.16
N ILE A 672 43.37 2.55 9.03
CA ILE A 672 44.28 3.25 8.11
C ILE A 672 44.88 4.47 8.81
N ALA A 673 46.20 4.59 8.85
CA ALA A 673 46.89 5.80 9.29
C ALA A 673 46.47 6.99 8.42
N THR A 674 45.69 7.92 8.97
CA THR A 674 45.09 8.97 8.15
C THR A 674 46.15 9.98 7.70
N LYS A 675 46.20 10.26 6.39
CA LYS A 675 47.16 11.21 5.77
C LYS A 675 47.12 12.64 6.38
N HIS A 676 46.13 12.93 7.23
CA HIS A 676 46.01 14.17 7.98
C HIS A 676 46.97 14.23 9.18
N LEU A 677 47.26 13.09 9.83
CA LEU A 677 48.21 12.99 10.95
C LEU A 677 49.65 13.17 10.44
N THR A 678 50.00 12.53 9.31
CA THR A 678 51.30 12.70 8.63
C THR A 678 51.62 14.17 8.30
N LYS A 679 50.60 14.97 7.93
CA LYS A 679 50.75 16.42 7.67
C LYS A 679 51.01 17.24 8.95
N VAL A 680 50.72 16.71 10.13
CA VAL A 680 51.03 17.36 11.42
C VAL A 680 52.51 17.17 11.76
N TYR A 681 53.06 15.97 11.62
CA TYR A 681 54.51 15.73 11.78
C TYR A 681 55.37 16.57 10.83
N GLY A 682 54.89 16.85 9.61
CA GLY A 682 55.55 17.78 8.69
C GLY A 682 55.71 19.23 9.19
N LYS A 683 55.02 19.63 10.28
CA LYS A 683 55.27 20.90 10.97
C LYS A 683 56.49 20.85 11.91
N LEU A 684 56.89 19.68 12.41
CA LEU A 684 58.01 19.53 13.35
C LEU A 684 59.30 20.08 12.74
N ASN A 685 59.62 19.71 11.50
CA ASN A 685 60.80 20.19 10.79
C ASN A 685 60.77 21.71 10.57
N LYS A 686 59.57 22.31 10.36
CA LYS A 686 59.44 23.77 10.23
C LYS A 686 59.67 24.50 11.55
N LEU A 687 59.29 23.89 12.68
CA LEU A 687 59.52 24.45 14.01
C LEU A 687 60.99 24.30 14.44
N ARG A 688 61.63 23.16 14.13
CA ARG A 688 63.07 22.94 14.35
C ARG A 688 63.91 24.00 13.64
N ASN A 689 63.66 24.24 12.34
CA ASN A 689 64.33 25.30 11.57
C ASN A 689 64.10 26.72 12.14
N LEU A 690 62.99 26.96 12.86
CA LEU A 690 62.67 28.25 13.51
C LEU A 690 63.25 28.39 14.93
N ALA A 691 63.83 27.31 15.48
CA ALA A 691 64.54 27.33 16.77
C ALA A 691 66.07 27.33 16.58
N GLU A 692 66.54 26.86 15.43
CA GLU A 692 67.94 26.92 14.99
C GLU A 692 68.32 28.27 14.35
N ALA A 693 67.34 28.98 13.77
CA ALA A 693 67.40 30.40 13.41
C ALA A 693 66.94 31.28 14.58
#